data_AF-A0A2V9IS21-F1
#
_entry.id   AF-A0A2V9IS21-F1
#
_cell.length_a   1.000
_cell.length_b   1.000
_cell.length_c   1.000
_cell.angle_alpha   90.00
_cell.angle_beta   90.00
_cell.angle_gamma   90.00
#
_symmetry.space_group_name_H-M   'P 1'
#
loop_
_entity.id
_entity.type
_entity.pdbx_description
1 polymer ?
#
loop_
_entity_poly.entity_id
_entity_poly.type
_entity_poly.pdbx_seq_one_letter_code
_entity_poly.pdbx_strand_id
1 'polypeptide(L)'
;MATARAAEVSKGPFEPESPADAAAIASTNSMQCDLTGYKEAPGLKAETSAGSLRVTWQGAREQELRVSFGLLNAAPVIREMEVRRQGGQWTVLGRDLSPEFYVSSGRRRISEQQLEPLRRLGLDRDPELLEREKWKAFWDAPLVIPGAGGTNPGLPRGSDEVRRAAATYNSTACQVKTDGARLEVTFPGLSMGIFSGRLRFTVYKGTNLLRQEAIAKTEEPSVAYHYRAGLKGFRTNAAPRVIWRDVARGWQKYEFGGSPNTDPVALRARNRLAIVETSGGSVAVFPPPHKFFFGREIELNLGYVWYRKDDAGSFSVGVRQADHEEMYRPFGFSDDVWQRRSRQARSFAMGNYALYNAPPGTWQRMAVYYYLSPEPGPATQETVMQFTHDDRYKVIPGFQVAVSHFHTHFHEQVLDAGSIDFQPPWIPTFRALGINIAMMSDFHGDGHPSDPGPLRFKEQKAYFDACRRHSDRDFLIVPGEEPNAHFGGHYTAVFSRPVYWTHVREPGQPLVENHPEYGKVYHVGSPADELQMLTEEDGLVWQAHPRTKGSSGYPDAIRETEHFRSDRFLGGSYQSLPVDLSESRLCEVRCLGTLDDMNNWAGPKYLVAEGDTYAKFPDDDTYPHLMVNYVKLNRLPGFDETWSPIVKAMRAGDFFVTSGEVLFRSFDLEGSGGQRTIVAELEWTFPLEFVEVVWGDGQKTDRKIISVTGQPPFGSHRFRIPFDTTGKKWLRFAAWDSAGNGAFWQPVHLRK
;
A
#
# COMPACT_ATOMS: atom_id res chain seq x y z
N MET A 1 -58.69 5.88 -42.94
CA MET A 1 -57.96 5.03 -43.91
C MET A 1 -56.48 5.26 -43.64
N ALA A 2 -55.85 4.39 -42.85
CA ALA A 2 -55.10 3.20 -43.31
C ALA A 2 -53.80 3.66 -44.01
N THR A 3 -52.58 3.26 -43.62
CA THR A 3 -52.15 1.94 -43.16
C THR A 3 -50.86 2.02 -42.32
N ALA A 4 -50.76 1.08 -41.38
CA ALA A 4 -49.56 0.76 -40.62
C ALA A 4 -48.64 -0.20 -41.41
N ARG A 5 -47.34 -0.14 -41.15
CA ARG A 5 -46.43 -1.29 -41.31
C ARG A 5 -45.51 -1.37 -40.09
N ALA A 6 -45.47 -2.57 -39.54
CA ALA A 6 -44.84 -2.96 -38.29
C ALA A 6 -43.31 -2.99 -38.39
N ALA A 7 -42.65 -2.67 -37.28
CA ALA A 7 -41.25 -3.01 -37.03
C ALA A 7 -41.21 -4.12 -35.96
N GLU A 8 -40.54 -5.22 -36.29
CA GLU A 8 -40.29 -6.36 -35.42
C GLU A 8 -39.37 -5.96 -34.27
N VAL A 9 -39.77 -6.29 -33.03
CA VAL A 9 -38.92 -6.21 -31.84
C VAL A 9 -38.40 -7.61 -31.55
N SER A 10 -37.08 -7.80 -31.66
CA SER A 10 -36.41 -9.02 -31.21
C SER A 10 -36.44 -9.11 -29.69
N LYS A 11 -37.06 -10.16 -29.15
CA LYS A 11 -37.01 -10.51 -27.73
C LYS A 11 -35.59 -10.94 -27.34
N GLY A 12 -35.01 -10.31 -26.32
CA GLY A 12 -33.79 -10.77 -25.66
C GLY A 12 -34.06 -11.98 -24.75
N PRO A 13 -33.06 -12.84 -24.49
CA PRO A 13 -33.30 -14.12 -23.83
C PRO A 13 -33.05 -14.04 -22.31
N PHE A 14 -33.86 -13.30 -21.54
CA PHE A 14 -33.85 -13.41 -20.07
C PHE A 14 -35.20 -12.92 -19.49
N GLU A 15 -36.17 -13.83 -19.38
CA GLU A 15 -37.28 -13.72 -18.43
C GLU A 15 -37.17 -14.91 -17.46
N PRO A 16 -37.25 -14.72 -16.13
CA PRO A 16 -37.29 -15.81 -15.17
C PRO A 16 -38.70 -16.41 -15.12
N GLU A 17 -38.78 -17.74 -15.25
CA GLU A 17 -40.00 -18.50 -14.96
C GLU A 17 -40.42 -18.37 -13.48
N SER A 18 -41.73 -18.50 -13.23
CA SER A 18 -42.42 -18.26 -11.97
C SER A 18 -41.99 -19.21 -10.82
N PRO A 19 -42.21 -18.82 -9.55
CA PRO A 19 -41.83 -19.62 -8.40
C PRO A 19 -42.93 -20.63 -8.07
N ALA A 20 -42.73 -21.89 -8.44
CA ALA A 20 -43.50 -23.01 -7.92
C ALA A 20 -42.55 -24.13 -7.48
N ASP A 21 -42.58 -24.39 -6.17
CA ASP A 21 -42.19 -25.62 -5.49
C ASP A 21 -40.86 -26.30 -5.89
N ALA A 22 -39.80 -25.91 -5.17
CA ALA A 22 -38.75 -26.85 -4.80
C ALA A 22 -38.29 -26.56 -3.36
N ALA A 23 -39.02 -27.11 -2.39
CA ALA A 23 -38.45 -27.40 -1.08
C ALA A 23 -37.39 -28.49 -1.24
N ALA A 24 -36.22 -28.11 -1.75
CA ALA A 24 -35.05 -28.96 -1.69
C ALA A 24 -34.69 -29.12 -0.21
N ILE A 25 -34.87 -30.33 0.30
CA ILE A 25 -34.31 -30.76 1.59
C ILE A 25 -32.82 -30.45 1.50
N ALA A 26 -32.38 -29.40 2.18
CA ALA A 26 -30.97 -29.05 2.27
C ALA A 26 -30.27 -30.23 2.95
N SER A 27 -29.61 -31.09 2.18
CA SER A 27 -28.79 -32.15 2.73
C SER A 27 -27.62 -31.49 3.45
N THR A 28 -27.68 -31.46 4.78
CA THR A 28 -26.55 -31.10 5.63
C THR A 28 -25.57 -32.27 5.56
N ASN A 29 -24.78 -32.33 4.48
CA ASN A 29 -23.62 -33.20 4.47
C ASN A 29 -22.78 -32.83 5.70
N SER A 30 -22.55 -33.78 6.59
CA SER A 30 -21.72 -33.58 7.77
C SER A 30 -20.34 -33.16 7.29
N MET A 31 -19.96 -31.91 7.54
CA MET A 31 -18.65 -31.40 7.16
C MET A 31 -17.59 -32.17 7.95
N GLN A 32 -16.73 -32.90 7.25
CA GLN A 32 -15.55 -33.53 7.85
C GLN A 32 -14.40 -32.53 7.83
N CYS A 33 -13.56 -32.55 8.87
CA CYS A 33 -12.39 -31.70 8.95
C CYS A 33 -11.14 -32.53 9.25
N ASP A 34 -10.11 -32.32 8.44
CA ASP A 34 -8.77 -32.85 8.69
C ASP A 34 -8.10 -32.04 9.81
N LEU A 35 -7.83 -32.71 10.93
CA LEU A 35 -7.18 -32.14 12.11
C LEU A 35 -5.71 -32.56 12.24
N THR A 36 -5.11 -33.20 11.22
CA THR A 36 -3.71 -33.67 11.30
C THR A 36 -2.70 -32.54 11.55
N GLY A 37 -2.98 -31.33 11.03
CA GLY A 37 -2.19 -30.13 11.27
C GLY A 37 -2.58 -29.35 12.53
N TYR A 38 -3.66 -29.73 13.21
CA TYR A 38 -4.14 -29.07 14.41
C TYR A 38 -3.41 -29.61 15.64
N LYS A 39 -2.96 -28.67 16.48
CA LYS A 39 -2.44 -28.94 17.82
C LYS A 39 -3.19 -28.04 18.77
N GLU A 40 -3.89 -28.63 19.73
CA GLU A 40 -4.56 -27.85 20.77
C GLU A 40 -3.53 -27.02 21.54
N ALA A 41 -3.86 -25.76 21.78
CA ALA A 41 -3.02 -24.84 22.54
C ALA A 41 -3.87 -24.05 23.54
N PRO A 42 -3.33 -23.65 24.70
CA PRO A 42 -4.08 -22.85 25.66
C PRO A 42 -4.64 -21.58 25.02
N GLY A 43 -5.96 -21.38 25.10
CA GLY A 43 -6.65 -20.24 24.49
C GLY A 43 -6.84 -20.33 22.97
N LEU A 44 -6.60 -21.48 22.34
CA LEU A 44 -6.89 -21.78 20.93
C LEU A 44 -7.37 -23.22 20.78
N LYS A 45 -8.65 -23.37 20.47
CA LYS A 45 -9.30 -24.68 20.40
C LYS A 45 -10.12 -24.85 19.15
N ALA A 46 -10.08 -26.03 18.55
CA ALA A 46 -10.97 -26.47 17.49
C ALA A 46 -11.66 -27.79 17.88
N GLU A 47 -12.97 -27.88 17.67
CA GLU A 47 -13.79 -29.04 17.98
C GLU A 47 -14.78 -29.30 16.86
N THR A 48 -14.85 -30.54 16.38
CA THR A 48 -15.88 -30.97 15.43
C THR A 48 -17.10 -31.49 16.20
N SER A 49 -18.30 -30.99 15.89
CA SER A 49 -19.55 -31.47 16.47
C SER A 49 -20.71 -31.28 15.50
N ALA A 50 -21.56 -32.31 15.36
CA ALA A 50 -22.79 -32.28 14.56
C ALA A 50 -22.60 -31.74 13.12
N GLY A 51 -21.50 -32.12 12.45
CA GLY A 51 -21.21 -31.67 11.08
C GLY A 51 -20.78 -30.20 10.96
N SER A 52 -20.35 -29.59 12.06
CA SER A 52 -19.76 -28.25 12.14
C SER A 52 -18.39 -28.29 12.79
N LEU A 53 -17.54 -27.32 12.48
CA LEU A 53 -16.27 -27.07 13.17
C LEU A 53 -16.41 -25.82 14.02
N ARG A 54 -16.32 -25.98 15.34
CA ARG A 54 -16.26 -24.87 16.28
C ARG A 54 -14.81 -24.51 16.56
N VAL A 55 -14.47 -23.24 16.38
CA VAL A 55 -13.20 -22.66 16.79
C VAL A 55 -13.47 -21.72 17.95
N THR A 56 -12.69 -21.81 19.03
CA THR A 56 -12.76 -20.91 20.19
C THR A 56 -11.38 -20.38 20.49
N TRP A 57 -11.26 -19.08 20.74
CA TRP A 57 -9.99 -18.48 21.11
C TRP A 57 -10.13 -17.36 22.14
N GLN A 58 -9.04 -17.14 22.86
CA GLN A 58 -8.87 -16.04 23.79
C GLN A 58 -8.43 -14.80 23.00
N GLY A 59 -9.23 -13.74 23.06
CA GLY A 59 -8.99 -12.46 22.39
C GLY A 59 -8.36 -11.41 23.29
N ALA A 60 -8.60 -10.13 22.95
CA ALA A 60 -8.12 -9.00 23.72
C ALA A 60 -8.85 -8.88 25.06
N ARG A 61 -8.17 -8.37 26.09
CA ARG A 61 -8.75 -8.17 27.44
C ARG A 61 -9.45 -9.42 28.00
N GLU A 62 -8.85 -10.59 27.79
CA GLU A 62 -9.39 -11.89 28.25
C GLU A 62 -10.81 -12.20 27.73
N GLN A 63 -11.25 -11.53 26.66
CA GLN A 63 -12.49 -11.86 25.99
C GLN A 63 -12.37 -13.23 25.34
N GLU A 64 -13.49 -13.94 25.23
CA GLU A 64 -13.53 -15.22 24.54
C GLU A 64 -14.38 -15.09 23.28
N LEU A 65 -13.90 -15.70 22.22
CA LEU A 65 -14.50 -15.65 20.90
C LEU A 65 -14.74 -17.04 20.39
N ARG A 66 -15.83 -17.20 19.65
CA ARG A 66 -16.22 -18.48 19.07
C ARG A 66 -16.80 -18.27 17.70
N VAL A 67 -16.36 -19.09 16.75
CA VAL A 67 -16.94 -19.17 15.40
C VAL A 67 -17.21 -20.63 15.08
N SER A 68 -18.42 -20.92 14.62
CA SER A 68 -18.80 -22.25 14.13
C SER A 68 -18.90 -22.23 12.62
N PHE A 69 -18.10 -23.04 11.93
CA PHE A 69 -18.09 -23.18 10.48
C PHE A 69 -18.89 -24.42 10.05
N GLY A 70 -19.47 -24.37 8.86
CA GLY A 70 -20.15 -25.50 8.23
C GLY A 70 -20.13 -25.41 6.72
N LEU A 71 -20.81 -26.37 6.07
CA LEU A 71 -21.10 -26.34 4.64
C LEU A 71 -22.61 -26.16 4.43
N LEU A 72 -22.98 -25.36 3.44
CA LEU A 72 -24.32 -25.26 2.88
C LEU A 72 -24.21 -25.41 1.36
N ASN A 73 -24.74 -26.50 0.79
CA ASN A 73 -24.64 -26.80 -0.63
C ASN A 73 -23.18 -26.75 -1.15
N ALA A 74 -22.26 -27.40 -0.42
CA ALA A 74 -20.81 -27.39 -0.68
C ALA A 74 -20.12 -26.02 -0.57
N ALA A 75 -20.82 -24.97 -0.14
CA ALA A 75 -20.22 -23.67 0.17
C ALA A 75 -19.90 -23.54 1.67
N PRO A 76 -18.68 -23.09 2.03
CA PRO A 76 -18.36 -22.74 3.41
C PRO A 76 -19.26 -21.63 3.92
N VAL A 77 -19.77 -21.79 5.15
CA VAL A 77 -20.57 -20.79 5.85
C VAL A 77 -20.10 -20.64 7.29
N ILE A 78 -20.29 -19.45 7.83
CA ILE A 78 -20.22 -19.23 9.28
C ILE A 78 -21.62 -19.44 9.85
N ARG A 79 -21.82 -20.54 10.56
CA ARG A 79 -23.08 -20.86 11.24
C ARG A 79 -23.39 -19.87 12.35
N GLU A 80 -22.38 -19.54 13.15
CA GLU A 80 -22.52 -18.59 14.25
C GLU A 80 -21.18 -17.91 14.55
N MET A 81 -21.21 -16.59 14.78
CA MET A 81 -20.09 -15.81 15.34
C MET A 81 -20.50 -15.24 16.68
N GLU A 82 -19.69 -15.46 17.71
CA GLU A 82 -20.04 -15.11 19.08
C GLU A 82 -18.84 -14.57 19.83
N VAL A 83 -19.16 -13.73 20.82
CA VAL A 83 -18.18 -13.10 21.70
C VAL A 83 -18.73 -13.02 23.12
N ARG A 84 -17.85 -13.09 24.11
CA ARG A 84 -18.20 -12.74 25.48
C ARG A 84 -17.05 -12.05 26.19
N ARG A 85 -17.40 -11.24 27.19
CA ARG A 85 -16.47 -10.83 28.23
C ARG A 85 -16.07 -12.05 29.07
N GLN A 86 -14.90 -12.02 29.71
CA GLN A 86 -14.42 -13.12 30.55
C GLN A 86 -15.50 -13.53 31.57
N GLY A 87 -15.89 -14.80 31.57
CA GLY A 87 -16.93 -15.34 32.46
C GLY A 87 -18.36 -14.85 32.19
N GLY A 88 -18.58 -14.03 31.15
CA GLY A 88 -19.89 -13.49 30.78
C GLY A 88 -20.73 -14.44 29.91
N GLN A 89 -21.90 -13.94 29.49
CA GLN A 89 -22.79 -14.62 28.55
C GLN A 89 -22.29 -14.47 27.11
N TRP A 90 -22.47 -15.54 26.32
CA TRP A 90 -22.21 -15.50 24.88
C TRP A 90 -23.20 -14.58 24.18
N THR A 91 -22.67 -13.65 23.39
CA THR A 91 -23.42 -12.75 22.54
C THR A 91 -23.23 -13.15 21.09
N VAL A 92 -24.33 -13.34 20.37
CA VAL A 92 -24.32 -13.66 18.95
C VAL A 92 -24.18 -12.39 18.13
N LEU A 93 -23.17 -12.37 17.26
CA LEU A 93 -22.87 -11.25 16.37
C LEU A 93 -23.37 -11.48 14.94
N GLY A 94 -23.59 -12.74 14.56
CA GLY A 94 -24.12 -13.11 13.24
C GLY A 94 -24.39 -14.60 13.14
N ARG A 95 -25.34 -14.97 12.27
CA ARG A 95 -25.75 -16.36 12.02
C ARG A 95 -25.88 -16.62 10.53
N ASP A 96 -25.53 -17.83 10.13
CA ASP A 96 -25.62 -18.34 8.75
C ASP A 96 -25.07 -17.36 7.70
N LEU A 97 -23.89 -16.81 7.97
CA LEU A 97 -23.22 -15.86 7.09
C LEU A 97 -22.42 -16.59 6.01
N SER A 98 -22.55 -16.12 4.78
CA SER A 98 -21.86 -16.67 3.61
C SER A 98 -20.72 -15.76 3.17
N PRO A 99 -19.50 -16.27 2.98
CA PRO A 99 -18.38 -15.54 2.40
C PRO A 99 -18.65 -15.13 0.96
N GLU A 100 -18.61 -13.83 0.68
CA GLU A 100 -18.73 -13.28 -0.68
C GLU A 100 -17.35 -12.78 -1.14
N PHE A 101 -16.91 -13.25 -2.31
CA PHE A 101 -15.76 -12.72 -3.02
C PHE A 101 -16.13 -12.44 -4.47
N TYR A 102 -15.56 -11.37 -5.01
CA TYR A 102 -15.73 -10.98 -6.40
C TYR A 102 -14.41 -10.44 -6.94
N VAL A 103 -14.10 -10.75 -8.20
CA VAL A 103 -12.95 -10.21 -8.92
C VAL A 103 -13.37 -9.58 -10.23
N SER A 104 -12.72 -8.47 -10.56
CA SER A 104 -12.61 -7.98 -11.92
C SER A 104 -11.17 -8.17 -12.36
N SER A 105 -10.97 -8.86 -13.48
CA SER A 105 -9.66 -9.06 -14.09
C SER A 105 -9.61 -8.45 -15.49
N GLY A 106 -8.47 -7.86 -15.83
CA GLY A 106 -8.16 -7.36 -17.16
C GLY A 106 -6.77 -7.81 -17.62
N ARG A 107 -6.44 -7.49 -18.87
CA ARG A 107 -5.13 -7.80 -19.45
C ARG A 107 -4.08 -6.74 -19.08
N ARG A 108 -3.09 -7.14 -18.29
CA ARG A 108 -1.87 -6.38 -17.98
C ARG A 108 -1.08 -6.08 -19.25
N ARG A 109 -0.59 -4.85 -19.37
CA ARG A 109 0.31 -4.40 -20.45
C ARG A 109 1.43 -3.55 -19.87
N ILE A 110 2.58 -3.56 -20.55
CA ILE A 110 3.65 -2.59 -20.26
C ILE A 110 3.16 -1.19 -20.63
N SER A 111 3.67 -0.13 -20.01
CA SER A 111 3.32 1.24 -20.37
C SER A 111 4.32 1.86 -21.34
N GLU A 112 3.88 2.86 -22.12
CA GLU A 112 4.79 3.66 -22.95
C GLU A 112 5.82 4.42 -22.09
N GLN A 113 5.43 4.86 -20.88
CA GLN A 113 6.36 5.50 -19.95
C GLN A 113 7.50 4.55 -19.51
N GLN A 114 7.24 3.24 -19.39
CA GLN A 114 8.31 2.26 -19.14
C GLN A 114 9.12 1.95 -20.40
N LEU A 115 8.47 1.91 -21.57
CA LEU A 115 9.13 1.60 -22.83
C LEU A 115 10.11 2.69 -23.27
N GLU A 116 9.82 3.96 -22.99
CA GLU A 116 10.69 5.09 -23.37
C GLU A 116 12.14 4.95 -22.84
N PRO A 117 12.40 4.79 -21.53
CA PRO A 117 13.76 4.60 -21.04
C PRO A 117 14.39 3.29 -21.53
N LEU A 118 13.61 2.21 -21.70
CA LEU A 118 14.13 0.95 -22.25
C LEU A 118 14.59 1.11 -23.71
N ARG A 119 13.85 1.87 -24.54
CA ARG A 119 14.25 2.23 -25.91
C ARG A 119 15.54 3.05 -25.92
N ARG A 120 15.68 4.03 -25.03
CA ARG A 120 16.92 4.81 -24.89
C ARG A 120 18.13 3.94 -24.55
N LEU A 121 17.91 2.88 -23.78
CA LEU A 121 18.94 1.90 -23.40
C LEU A 121 19.13 0.80 -24.47
N GLY A 122 18.34 0.78 -25.55
CA GLY A 122 18.38 -0.27 -26.58
C GLY A 122 17.88 -1.64 -26.09
N LEU A 123 17.10 -1.67 -25.00
CA LEU A 123 16.60 -2.87 -24.34
C LEU A 123 15.20 -3.29 -24.81
N ASP A 124 14.52 -2.46 -25.59
CA ASP A 124 13.14 -2.68 -26.05
C ASP A 124 13.00 -3.78 -27.13
N ARG A 125 14.11 -4.36 -27.58
CA ARG A 125 14.13 -5.38 -28.63
C ARG A 125 14.08 -6.82 -28.12
N ASP A 126 14.26 -7.02 -26.81
CA ASP A 126 14.23 -8.32 -26.16
C ASP A 126 12.80 -8.64 -25.66
N PRO A 127 12.07 -9.58 -26.30
CA PRO A 127 10.70 -9.91 -25.89
C PRO A 127 10.62 -10.53 -24.49
N GLU A 128 11.65 -11.27 -24.05
CA GLU A 128 11.68 -11.90 -22.73
C GLU A 128 11.86 -10.84 -21.63
N LEU A 129 12.73 -9.85 -21.88
CA LEU A 129 12.83 -8.68 -21.00
C LEU A 129 11.50 -7.95 -20.92
N LEU A 130 10.87 -7.63 -22.05
CA LEU A 130 9.59 -6.91 -22.05
C LEU A 130 8.48 -7.67 -21.32
N GLU A 131 8.44 -8.99 -21.45
CA GLU A 131 7.50 -9.84 -20.71
C GLU A 131 7.72 -9.75 -19.19
N ARG A 132 8.98 -9.68 -18.74
CA ARG A 132 9.33 -9.48 -17.34
C ARG A 132 9.02 -8.05 -16.86
N GLU A 133 9.34 -7.03 -17.65
CA GLU A 133 9.15 -5.61 -17.29
C GLU A 133 7.67 -5.20 -17.25
N LYS A 134 6.81 -5.86 -18.02
CA LYS A 134 5.35 -5.66 -17.97
C LYS A 134 4.77 -5.86 -16.58
N TRP A 135 5.33 -6.77 -15.76
CA TRP A 135 4.88 -6.98 -14.38
C TRP A 135 5.25 -5.82 -13.46
N LYS A 136 6.07 -4.87 -13.91
CA LYS A 136 6.40 -3.65 -13.17
C LYS A 136 5.52 -2.47 -13.57
N ALA A 137 4.50 -2.68 -14.42
CA ALA A 137 3.68 -1.60 -14.95
C ALA A 137 2.87 -0.87 -13.88
N PHE A 138 2.95 0.45 -13.96
CA PHE A 138 2.22 1.38 -13.11
C PHE A 138 1.17 2.18 -13.90
N TRP A 139 1.54 2.69 -15.09
CA TRP A 139 0.61 3.30 -16.04
C TRP A 139 -0.06 2.25 -16.91
N ASP A 140 -0.95 1.51 -16.29
CA ASP A 140 -1.82 0.56 -16.96
C ASP A 140 -3.18 0.61 -16.27
N ALA A 141 -4.27 0.85 -16.99
CA ALA A 141 -5.62 0.83 -16.42
C ALA A 141 -6.46 -0.24 -17.14
N PRO A 142 -6.35 -1.53 -16.73
CA PRO A 142 -6.88 -2.66 -17.49
C PRO A 142 -8.41 -2.67 -17.64
N LEU A 143 -9.13 -1.98 -16.76
CA LEU A 143 -10.61 -1.92 -16.75
C LEU A 143 -11.16 -0.68 -17.45
N VAL A 144 -10.31 0.27 -17.83
CA VAL A 144 -10.71 1.46 -18.57
C VAL A 144 -10.78 1.09 -20.06
N ILE A 145 -11.99 1.10 -20.62
CA ILE A 145 -12.26 0.78 -22.03
C ILE A 145 -12.71 2.06 -22.74
N PRO A 146 -12.15 2.41 -23.91
CA PRO A 146 -11.13 1.69 -24.69
C PRO A 146 -9.68 1.88 -24.19
N GLY A 147 -9.48 2.52 -23.05
CA GLY A 147 -8.17 2.90 -22.52
C GLY A 147 -7.74 4.29 -22.96
N ALA A 148 -6.74 4.85 -22.28
CA ALA A 148 -6.19 6.18 -22.60
C ALA A 148 -5.14 6.08 -23.71
N GLY A 149 -5.44 6.65 -24.88
CA GLY A 149 -4.54 6.62 -26.04
C GLY A 149 -3.12 7.09 -25.70
N GLY A 150 -2.11 6.39 -26.24
CA GLY A 150 -0.70 6.67 -25.98
C GLY A 150 -0.14 6.16 -24.65
N THR A 151 -0.96 5.53 -23.80
CA THR A 151 -0.50 5.03 -22.48
C THR A 151 0.11 3.64 -22.56
N ASN A 152 -0.45 2.75 -23.37
CA ASN A 152 0.01 1.36 -23.53
C ASN A 152 0.00 0.97 -25.01
N PRO A 153 0.89 0.06 -25.44
CA PRO A 153 0.81 -0.54 -26.77
C PRO A 153 -0.47 -1.38 -26.92
N GLY A 154 -0.95 -1.46 -28.16
CA GLY A 154 -2.10 -2.29 -28.54
C GLY A 154 -3.47 -1.77 -28.10
N LEU A 155 -3.61 -0.49 -27.74
CA LEU A 155 -4.90 0.15 -27.54
C LEU A 155 -5.62 0.38 -28.90
N PRO A 156 -6.96 0.42 -28.97
CA PRO A 156 -7.92 0.36 -27.87
C PRO A 156 -8.06 -1.03 -27.22
N ARG A 157 -8.47 -1.07 -25.95
CA ARG A 157 -8.89 -2.30 -25.23
C ARG A 157 -10.26 -2.74 -25.70
N GLY A 158 -10.46 -4.05 -25.82
CA GLY A 158 -11.76 -4.67 -26.02
C GLY A 158 -12.50 -4.91 -24.69
N SER A 159 -13.83 -4.93 -24.71
CA SER A 159 -14.63 -5.28 -23.53
C SER A 159 -14.49 -6.75 -23.12
N ASP A 160 -14.12 -7.61 -24.07
CA ASP A 160 -13.81 -9.03 -23.89
C ASP A 160 -12.52 -9.28 -23.11
N GLU A 161 -11.66 -8.26 -22.97
CA GLU A 161 -10.48 -8.33 -22.09
C GLU A 161 -10.84 -8.26 -20.61
N VAL A 162 -12.06 -7.80 -20.26
CA VAL A 162 -12.49 -7.66 -18.87
C VAL A 162 -13.42 -8.79 -18.49
N ARG A 163 -13.04 -9.52 -17.45
CA ARG A 163 -13.84 -10.62 -16.88
C ARG A 163 -14.20 -10.31 -15.45
N ARG A 164 -15.43 -10.64 -15.10
CA ARG A 164 -16.04 -10.38 -13.80
C ARG A 164 -16.62 -11.67 -13.26
N ALA A 165 -16.27 -12.04 -12.04
CA ALA A 165 -16.72 -13.29 -11.46
C ALA A 165 -16.91 -13.19 -9.95
N ALA A 166 -18.00 -13.79 -9.47
CA ALA A 166 -18.19 -14.10 -8.05
C ALA A 166 -17.58 -15.47 -7.73
N ALA A 167 -17.13 -15.65 -6.49
CA ALA A 167 -16.64 -16.94 -6.03
C ALA A 167 -17.79 -17.96 -5.93
N THR A 168 -17.52 -19.16 -6.43
CA THR A 168 -18.29 -20.36 -6.17
C THR A 168 -17.44 -21.36 -5.40
N TYR A 169 -18.09 -22.32 -4.75
CA TYR A 169 -17.44 -23.27 -3.88
C TYR A 169 -17.95 -24.68 -4.15
N ASN A 170 -17.04 -25.64 -4.13
CA ASN A 170 -17.33 -27.06 -4.13
C ASN A 170 -16.49 -27.75 -3.05
N SER A 171 -16.64 -27.30 -1.81
CA SER A 171 -15.93 -27.82 -0.66
C SER A 171 -16.67 -29.03 -0.09
N THR A 172 -15.94 -30.13 0.12
CA THR A 172 -16.47 -31.36 0.73
C THR A 172 -15.99 -31.55 2.17
N ALA A 173 -14.88 -30.89 2.55
CA ALA A 173 -14.24 -31.00 3.84
C ALA A 173 -13.50 -29.70 4.17
N CYS A 174 -13.04 -29.58 5.42
CA CYS A 174 -12.16 -28.52 5.88
C CYS A 174 -10.80 -29.06 6.35
N GLN A 175 -9.80 -28.19 6.48
CA GLN A 175 -8.49 -28.51 7.06
C GLN A 175 -8.20 -27.52 8.18
N VAL A 176 -7.72 -28.01 9.32
CA VAL A 176 -7.38 -27.18 10.48
C VAL A 176 -5.90 -27.27 10.78
N LYS A 177 -5.25 -26.12 10.95
CA LYS A 177 -3.83 -26.02 11.27
C LYS A 177 -3.60 -25.05 12.43
N THR A 178 -2.79 -25.47 13.40
CA THR A 178 -2.23 -24.57 14.41
C THR A 178 -0.85 -24.10 13.94
N ASP A 179 -0.59 -22.80 14.01
CA ASP A 179 0.70 -22.19 13.66
C ASP A 179 1.02 -21.08 14.66
N GLY A 180 1.91 -21.35 15.61
CA GLY A 180 2.20 -20.41 16.71
C GLY A 180 0.94 -20.07 17.51
N ALA A 181 0.58 -18.78 17.53
CA ALA A 181 -0.55 -18.22 18.25
C ALA A 181 -1.78 -17.99 17.35
N ARG A 182 -1.87 -18.67 16.20
CA ARG A 182 -3.04 -18.64 15.32
C ARG A 182 -3.56 -20.03 14.95
N LEU A 183 -4.83 -20.06 14.55
CA LEU A 183 -5.50 -21.24 14.02
C LEU A 183 -6.11 -20.92 12.65
N GLU A 184 -5.76 -21.73 11.66
CA GLU A 184 -6.22 -21.60 10.27
C GLU A 184 -7.25 -22.69 9.95
N VAL A 185 -8.40 -22.30 9.39
CA VAL A 185 -9.42 -23.21 8.85
C VAL A 185 -9.51 -23.00 7.35
N THR A 186 -9.15 -24.01 6.57
CA THR A 186 -9.08 -23.95 5.10
C THR A 186 -10.16 -24.81 4.46
N PHE A 187 -10.82 -24.28 3.43
CA PHE A 187 -11.83 -24.92 2.61
C PHE A 187 -11.39 -24.96 1.14
N PRO A 188 -10.88 -26.10 0.65
CA PRO A 188 -10.56 -26.28 -0.77
C PRO A 188 -11.80 -26.20 -1.67
N GLY A 189 -11.61 -25.90 -2.95
CA GLY A 189 -12.68 -25.93 -3.95
C GLY A 189 -13.31 -24.57 -4.26
N LEU A 190 -12.59 -23.48 -4.01
CA LEU A 190 -12.96 -22.13 -4.47
C LEU A 190 -12.65 -22.02 -5.96
N SER A 191 -13.63 -21.55 -6.74
CA SER A 191 -13.46 -21.12 -8.13
C SER A 191 -13.99 -19.69 -8.27
N MET A 192 -13.29 -18.83 -9.00
CA MET A 192 -13.65 -17.42 -9.14
C MET A 192 -13.13 -16.89 -10.48
N GLY A 193 -13.93 -17.07 -11.54
CA GLY A 193 -13.53 -16.72 -12.90
C GLY A 193 -12.30 -17.52 -13.34
N ILE A 194 -11.21 -16.81 -13.62
CA ILE A 194 -9.92 -17.39 -14.04
C ILE A 194 -9.09 -17.94 -12.87
N PHE A 195 -9.58 -17.77 -11.63
CA PHE A 195 -8.88 -18.19 -10.42
C PHE A 195 -9.48 -19.49 -9.86
N SER A 196 -8.61 -20.34 -9.32
CA SER A 196 -8.99 -21.52 -8.55
C SER A 196 -8.15 -21.63 -7.28
N GLY A 197 -8.72 -22.17 -6.21
CA GLY A 197 -8.02 -22.27 -4.93
C GLY A 197 -8.89 -22.67 -3.75
N ARG A 198 -8.75 -21.91 -2.66
CA ARG A 198 -9.33 -22.22 -1.36
C ARG A 198 -9.78 -20.96 -0.63
N LEU A 199 -10.79 -21.10 0.20
CA LEU A 199 -11.14 -20.11 1.22
C LEU A 199 -10.40 -20.44 2.52
N ARG A 200 -9.93 -19.44 3.25
CA ARG A 200 -9.31 -19.61 4.57
C ARG A 200 -9.88 -18.62 5.57
N PHE A 201 -10.14 -19.09 6.78
CA PHE A 201 -10.32 -18.26 7.96
C PHE A 201 -9.12 -18.41 8.89
N THR A 202 -8.66 -17.31 9.47
CA THR A 202 -7.58 -17.31 10.47
C THR A 202 -8.00 -16.52 11.68
N VAL A 203 -7.85 -17.11 12.86
CA VAL A 203 -8.05 -16.45 14.16
C VAL A 203 -6.72 -16.34 14.90
N TYR A 204 -6.57 -15.30 15.70
CA TYR A 204 -5.30 -14.98 16.37
C TYR A 204 -5.53 -14.84 17.86
N LYS A 205 -4.80 -15.62 18.66
CA LYS A 205 -4.85 -15.50 20.12
C LYS A 205 -4.36 -14.11 20.56
N GLY A 206 -5.01 -13.55 21.57
CA GLY A 206 -4.70 -12.23 22.12
C GLY A 206 -5.40 -11.08 21.40
N THR A 207 -6.21 -11.35 20.37
CA THR A 207 -7.03 -10.35 19.68
C THR A 207 -8.34 -10.93 19.19
N ASN A 208 -9.30 -10.05 18.93
CA ASN A 208 -10.61 -10.44 18.41
C ASN A 208 -10.67 -10.45 16.87
N LEU A 209 -9.50 -10.47 16.22
CA LEU A 209 -9.40 -10.55 14.77
C LEU A 209 -9.83 -11.91 14.23
N LEU A 210 -10.68 -11.86 13.22
CA LEU A 210 -10.98 -12.95 12.29
C LEU A 210 -10.61 -12.48 10.89
N ARG A 211 -9.64 -13.12 10.26
CA ARG A 211 -9.27 -12.86 8.87
C ARG A 211 -9.95 -13.87 7.95
N GLN A 212 -10.57 -13.40 6.88
CA GLN A 212 -11.09 -14.23 5.79
C GLN A 212 -10.27 -13.96 4.53
N GLU A 213 -9.81 -15.02 3.86
CA GLU A 213 -9.04 -14.92 2.62
C GLU A 213 -9.56 -15.85 1.52
N ALA A 214 -9.67 -15.33 0.30
CA ALA A 214 -9.61 -16.17 -0.89
C ALA A 214 -8.13 -16.31 -1.29
N ILE A 215 -7.60 -17.53 -1.21
CA ILE A 215 -6.23 -17.87 -1.62
C ILE A 215 -6.32 -18.66 -2.92
N ALA A 216 -6.09 -17.98 -4.04
CA ALA A 216 -6.35 -18.54 -5.36
C ALA A 216 -5.24 -18.19 -6.35
N LYS A 217 -5.10 -18.98 -7.41
CA LYS A 217 -4.13 -18.75 -8.47
C LYS A 217 -4.79 -18.88 -9.84
N THR A 218 -4.14 -18.32 -10.84
CA THR A 218 -4.49 -18.48 -12.25
C THR A 218 -3.25 -18.92 -13.03
N GLU A 219 -3.46 -19.61 -14.14
CA GLU A 219 -2.38 -19.95 -15.09
C GLU A 219 -2.42 -19.03 -16.32
N GLU A 220 -3.40 -18.11 -16.39
CA GLU A 220 -3.50 -17.17 -17.51
C GLU A 220 -2.34 -16.16 -17.48
N PRO A 221 -1.73 -15.86 -18.63
CA PRO A 221 -0.65 -14.88 -18.70
C PRO A 221 -1.21 -13.45 -18.61
N SER A 222 -0.38 -12.51 -18.15
CA SER A 222 -0.68 -11.07 -18.23
C SER A 222 -1.96 -10.66 -17.50
N VAL A 223 -2.23 -11.19 -16.31
CA VAL A 223 -3.44 -10.86 -15.56
C VAL A 223 -3.18 -9.70 -14.60
N ALA A 224 -4.05 -8.69 -14.67
CA ALA A 224 -4.21 -7.68 -13.64
C ALA A 224 -5.62 -7.77 -13.04
N TYR A 225 -5.77 -7.61 -11.74
CA TYR A 225 -7.07 -7.77 -11.08
C TYR A 225 -7.22 -6.92 -9.83
N HIS A 226 -8.46 -6.66 -9.44
CA HIS A 226 -8.83 -6.18 -8.12
C HIS A 226 -9.89 -7.11 -7.53
N TYR A 227 -10.21 -6.95 -6.24
CA TYR A 227 -11.26 -7.74 -5.62
C TYR A 227 -12.18 -6.96 -4.67
N ARG A 228 -13.34 -7.56 -4.39
CA ARG A 228 -14.26 -7.23 -3.31
C ARG A 228 -14.46 -8.48 -2.45
N ALA A 229 -14.54 -8.31 -1.15
CA ALA A 229 -14.73 -9.40 -0.20
C ALA A 229 -15.69 -8.98 0.92
N GLY A 230 -16.42 -9.92 1.51
CA GLY A 230 -17.34 -9.62 2.61
C GLY A 230 -18.04 -10.85 3.18
N LEU A 231 -19.03 -10.58 4.03
CA LEU A 231 -19.98 -11.54 4.57
C LEU A 231 -21.41 -11.13 4.20
N LYS A 232 -22.17 -12.09 3.71
CA LYS A 232 -23.57 -11.96 3.31
C LYS A 232 -24.49 -12.64 4.33
N GLY A 233 -25.64 -12.03 4.61
CA GLY A 233 -26.73 -12.67 5.35
C GLY A 233 -26.99 -12.14 6.76
N PHE A 234 -26.41 -11.01 7.15
CA PHE A 234 -26.75 -10.37 8.42
C PHE A 234 -28.24 -10.04 8.45
N ARG A 235 -28.93 -10.39 9.54
CA ARG A 235 -30.38 -10.19 9.66
C ARG A 235 -30.68 -8.81 10.23
N THR A 236 -31.50 -8.02 9.55
CA THR A 236 -31.80 -6.62 9.93
C THR A 236 -32.51 -6.49 11.28
N ASN A 237 -33.18 -7.54 11.78
CA ASN A 237 -33.78 -7.53 13.11
C ASN A 237 -32.76 -7.79 14.25
N ALA A 238 -31.67 -8.49 13.97
CA ALA A 238 -30.62 -8.81 14.94
C ALA A 238 -29.43 -7.84 14.87
N ALA A 239 -29.18 -7.31 13.66
CA ALA A 239 -28.17 -6.32 13.34
C ALA A 239 -28.87 -5.12 12.65
N PRO A 240 -29.48 -4.20 13.41
CA PRO A 240 -30.37 -3.19 12.85
C PRO A 240 -29.69 -2.11 12.02
N ARG A 241 -28.35 -1.99 12.07
CA ARG A 241 -27.64 -0.95 11.34
C ARG A 241 -26.18 -1.24 11.08
N VAL A 242 -25.68 -0.56 10.04
CA VAL A 242 -24.25 -0.34 9.81
C VAL A 242 -23.93 1.11 10.14
N ILE A 243 -22.82 1.34 10.83
CA ILE A 243 -22.29 2.67 11.13
C ILE A 243 -20.87 2.83 10.60
N TRP A 244 -20.49 4.08 10.31
CA TRP A 244 -19.12 4.45 9.91
C TRP A 244 -18.86 5.91 10.23
N ARG A 245 -17.60 6.34 10.17
CA ARG A 245 -17.26 7.77 10.17
C ARG A 245 -17.03 8.25 8.75
N ASP A 246 -17.65 9.34 8.35
CA ASP A 246 -17.37 9.99 7.07
C ASP A 246 -16.00 10.71 7.07
N VAL A 247 -15.58 11.20 5.90
CA VAL A 247 -14.32 11.94 5.72
C VAL A 247 -14.24 13.21 6.58
N ALA A 248 -15.38 13.84 6.88
CA ALA A 248 -15.51 14.99 7.76
C ALA A 248 -15.57 14.61 9.24
N ARG A 249 -15.31 13.34 9.58
CA ARG A 249 -15.27 12.77 10.93
C ARG A 249 -16.65 12.57 11.57
N GLY A 250 -17.75 12.85 10.88
CA GLY A 250 -19.11 12.66 11.37
C GLY A 250 -19.52 11.19 11.43
N TRP A 251 -20.28 10.80 12.46
CA TRP A 251 -20.89 9.48 12.52
C TRP A 251 -22.08 9.38 11.57
N GLN A 252 -22.06 8.35 10.74
CA GLN A 252 -23.11 8.01 9.80
C GLN A 252 -23.68 6.64 10.13
N LYS A 253 -24.94 6.41 9.74
CA LYS A 253 -25.62 5.12 9.92
C LYS A 253 -26.60 4.83 8.79
N TYR A 254 -26.82 3.55 8.52
CA TYR A 254 -27.92 3.07 7.70
C TYR A 254 -28.70 1.99 8.45
N GLU A 255 -30.01 2.20 8.64
CA GLU A 255 -30.90 1.35 9.46
C GLU A 255 -31.83 0.46 8.60
N PHE A 256 -31.47 0.23 7.34
CA PHE A 256 -32.15 -0.71 6.43
C PHE A 256 -33.67 -0.52 6.23
N GLY A 257 -34.19 0.70 6.40
CA GLY A 257 -35.62 1.01 6.15
C GLY A 257 -36.01 1.10 4.67
N GLY A 258 -35.05 1.28 3.74
CA GLY A 258 -35.30 1.48 2.31
C GLY A 258 -35.53 0.19 1.51
N SER A 259 -35.65 0.28 0.19
CA SER A 259 -35.71 -0.90 -0.71
C SER A 259 -34.37 -1.67 -0.73
N PRO A 260 -34.38 -2.96 -1.12
CA PRO A 260 -33.13 -3.69 -1.41
C PRO A 260 -32.26 -2.96 -2.43
N ASN A 261 -30.95 -3.11 -2.30
CA ASN A 261 -29.97 -2.57 -3.24
C ASN A 261 -29.72 -3.55 -4.38
N THR A 262 -29.51 -3.03 -5.60
CA THR A 262 -29.03 -3.83 -6.74
C THR A 262 -27.52 -4.07 -6.68
N ASP A 263 -26.79 -3.11 -6.11
CA ASP A 263 -25.33 -3.08 -6.06
C ASP A 263 -24.84 -2.69 -4.66
N PRO A 264 -23.59 -3.03 -4.29
CA PRO A 264 -22.99 -2.50 -3.07
C PRO A 264 -22.95 -0.98 -3.03
N VAL A 265 -23.36 -0.43 -1.89
CA VAL A 265 -23.20 0.98 -1.57
C VAL A 265 -21.78 1.17 -1.03
N ALA A 266 -20.92 1.78 -1.85
CA ALA A 266 -19.56 2.16 -1.44
C ALA A 266 -19.61 3.30 -0.43
N LEU A 267 -18.92 3.14 0.70
CA LEU A 267 -18.84 4.14 1.76
C LEU A 267 -17.49 4.84 1.69
N ARG A 268 -17.48 6.16 1.48
CA ARG A 268 -16.30 7.02 1.74
C ARG A 268 -16.09 7.18 3.24
N ALA A 269 -15.80 6.06 3.88
CA ALA A 269 -15.55 5.97 5.30
C ALA A 269 -14.11 6.38 5.57
N ARG A 270 -13.92 7.27 6.54
CA ARG A 270 -12.61 7.51 7.14
C ARG A 270 -12.10 6.21 7.76
N ASN A 271 -10.79 5.99 7.67
CA ASN A 271 -10.12 4.79 8.20
C ASN A 271 -10.56 3.46 7.57
N ARG A 272 -11.33 3.48 6.47
CA ARG A 272 -11.71 2.29 5.70
C ARG A 272 -12.46 1.26 6.56
N LEU A 273 -13.34 1.75 7.43
CA LEU A 273 -13.97 0.95 8.47
C LEU A 273 -15.50 1.10 8.44
N ALA A 274 -16.20 -0.03 8.36
CA ALA A 274 -17.63 -0.13 8.58
C ALA A 274 -17.89 -1.05 9.77
N ILE A 275 -18.94 -0.77 10.54
CA ILE A 275 -19.27 -1.53 11.75
C ILE A 275 -20.73 -1.93 11.71
N VAL A 276 -20.98 -3.23 11.77
CA VAL A 276 -22.30 -3.80 12.01
C VAL A 276 -22.59 -3.72 13.51
N GLU A 277 -23.66 -3.05 13.90
CA GLU A 277 -24.12 -3.06 15.29
C GLU A 277 -25.22 -4.10 15.48
N THR A 278 -25.08 -4.92 16.52
CA THR A 278 -26.06 -5.93 16.93
C THR A 278 -26.69 -5.54 18.25
N SER A 279 -27.67 -6.31 18.72
CA SER A 279 -28.34 -6.06 20.01
C SER A 279 -27.42 -6.16 21.24
N GLY A 280 -26.26 -6.81 21.14
CA GLY A 280 -25.36 -7.04 22.28
C GLY A 280 -23.87 -6.81 22.01
N GLY A 281 -23.50 -6.40 20.79
CA GLY A 281 -22.11 -6.21 20.39
C GLY A 281 -22.01 -5.63 18.99
N SER A 282 -20.84 -5.79 18.36
CA SER A 282 -20.61 -5.29 17.01
C SER A 282 -19.54 -6.08 16.26
N VAL A 283 -19.57 -5.97 14.92
CA VAL A 283 -18.57 -6.54 14.01
C VAL A 283 -18.01 -5.41 13.16
N ALA A 284 -16.74 -5.07 13.37
CA ALA A 284 -16.01 -4.17 12.50
C ALA A 284 -15.50 -4.91 11.26
N VAL A 285 -15.49 -4.26 10.10
CA VAL A 285 -15.03 -4.79 8.81
C VAL A 285 -14.08 -3.79 8.17
N PHE A 286 -12.86 -4.24 7.83
CA PHE A 286 -11.82 -3.38 7.29
C PHE A 286 -10.79 -4.18 6.46
N PRO A 287 -10.09 -3.53 5.51
CA PRO A 287 -9.05 -4.18 4.72
C PRO A 287 -7.71 -4.27 5.46
N PRO A 288 -6.76 -5.11 5.00
CA PRO A 288 -5.34 -4.92 5.35
C PRO A 288 -4.92 -3.44 5.14
N PRO A 289 -4.20 -2.79 6.07
CA PRO A 289 -3.99 -1.35 6.02
C PRO A 289 -3.25 -0.87 4.77
N HIS A 290 -2.18 -1.57 4.36
CA HIS A 290 -1.35 -1.14 3.22
C HIS A 290 -1.43 -2.10 2.04
N LYS A 291 -1.40 -3.42 2.28
CA LYS A 291 -1.36 -4.44 1.22
C LYS A 291 -2.67 -4.54 0.40
N PHE A 292 -3.75 -3.96 0.89
CA PHE A 292 -5.01 -3.81 0.15
C PHE A 292 -4.97 -2.72 -0.92
N PHE A 293 -3.90 -1.94 -0.95
CA PHE A 293 -3.76 -0.82 -1.87
C PHE A 293 -2.67 -1.16 -2.87
N PHE A 294 -2.99 -0.97 -4.15
CA PHE A 294 -1.99 -0.96 -5.19
C PHE A 294 -1.53 0.47 -5.44
N GLY A 295 -0.39 0.56 -6.10
CA GLY A 295 0.23 1.81 -6.44
C GLY A 295 -0.63 2.75 -7.26
N ARG A 296 -0.73 4.00 -6.80
CA ARG A 296 -1.41 5.12 -7.46
C ARG A 296 -0.65 6.42 -7.18
N GLU A 297 -0.79 7.40 -8.06
CA GLU A 297 -0.34 8.79 -7.87
C GLU A 297 -1.44 9.67 -7.26
N ILE A 298 -2.62 9.07 -7.02
CA ILE A 298 -3.82 9.69 -6.45
C ILE A 298 -4.27 8.86 -5.24
N GLU A 299 -4.58 9.52 -4.13
CA GLU A 299 -4.91 8.87 -2.85
C GLU A 299 -6.36 9.14 -2.42
N LEU A 300 -7.25 9.40 -3.37
CA LEU A 300 -8.66 9.67 -3.10
C LEU A 300 -9.31 8.48 -2.38
N ASN A 301 -10.22 8.79 -1.46
CA ASN A 301 -11.10 7.80 -0.86
C ASN A 301 -12.19 7.36 -1.86
N LEU A 302 -11.96 6.23 -2.53
CA LEU A 302 -12.90 5.61 -3.49
C LEU A 302 -13.95 4.70 -2.84
N GLY A 303 -14.09 4.79 -1.52
CA GLY A 303 -15.01 4.02 -0.70
C GLY A 303 -14.62 2.56 -0.56
N TYR A 304 -13.66 2.27 0.34
CA TYR A 304 -13.02 0.96 0.49
C TYR A 304 -13.80 -0.07 1.32
N VAL A 305 -14.91 0.35 1.91
CA VAL A 305 -15.88 -0.54 2.58
C VAL A 305 -17.27 -0.31 2.00
N TRP A 306 -18.12 -1.31 2.12
CA TRP A 306 -19.46 -1.28 1.51
C TRP A 306 -20.48 -2.02 2.36
N TYR A 307 -21.75 -1.66 2.16
CA TYR A 307 -22.89 -2.48 2.56
C TYR A 307 -23.82 -2.72 1.37
N ARG A 308 -24.65 -3.77 1.42
CA ARG A 308 -25.73 -4.00 0.45
C ARG A 308 -26.92 -4.58 1.20
N LYS A 309 -28.06 -3.89 1.20
CA LYS A 309 -29.33 -4.48 1.64
C LYS A 309 -29.74 -5.51 0.58
N ASP A 310 -29.69 -6.79 0.92
CA ASP A 310 -29.94 -7.88 -0.03
C ASP A 310 -31.43 -8.10 -0.26
N ASP A 311 -32.22 -8.02 0.82
CA ASP A 311 -33.68 -8.16 0.79
C ASP A 311 -34.32 -7.40 1.97
N ALA A 312 -35.62 -7.61 2.23
CA ALA A 312 -36.31 -6.94 3.33
C ALA A 312 -35.73 -7.24 4.73
N GLY A 313 -35.16 -8.42 4.92
CA GLY A 313 -34.70 -8.95 6.20
C GLY A 313 -33.19 -9.23 6.28
N SER A 314 -32.42 -9.03 5.21
CA SER A 314 -30.98 -9.33 5.19
C SER A 314 -30.11 -8.30 4.47
N PHE A 315 -28.84 -8.25 4.86
CA PHE A 315 -27.82 -7.42 4.23
C PHE A 315 -26.42 -8.05 4.28
N SER A 316 -25.53 -7.49 3.49
CA SER A 316 -24.12 -7.85 3.34
C SER A 316 -23.22 -6.64 3.67
N VAL A 317 -22.00 -6.90 4.13
CA VAL A 317 -20.98 -5.89 4.42
C VAL A 317 -19.59 -6.42 4.04
N GLY A 318 -18.68 -5.54 3.63
CA GLY A 318 -17.35 -5.97 3.20
C GLY A 318 -16.39 -4.84 2.86
N VAL A 319 -15.25 -5.23 2.26
CA VAL A 319 -14.24 -4.36 1.66
C VAL A 319 -14.31 -4.43 0.15
N ARG A 320 -13.96 -3.34 -0.54
CA ARG A 320 -13.95 -3.27 -2.01
C ARG A 320 -12.83 -2.39 -2.54
N GLN A 321 -12.44 -2.66 -3.77
CA GLN A 321 -11.68 -1.73 -4.60
C GLN A 321 -12.60 -1.19 -5.71
N ALA A 322 -12.35 0.03 -6.19
CA ALA A 322 -13.10 0.63 -7.30
C ALA A 322 -12.70 0.03 -8.64
N ASP A 323 -13.56 0.16 -9.65
CA ASP A 323 -13.25 -0.24 -11.03
C ASP A 323 -12.36 0.76 -11.76
N HIS A 324 -12.36 2.01 -11.31
CA HIS A 324 -11.63 3.12 -11.91
C HIS A 324 -11.22 4.12 -10.83
N GLU A 325 -10.26 4.98 -11.19
CA GLU A 325 -9.84 6.14 -10.40
C GLU A 325 -10.75 7.35 -10.66
N GLU A 326 -10.70 8.33 -9.77
CA GLU A 326 -11.34 9.63 -9.92
C GLU A 326 -10.31 10.75 -10.10
N MET A 327 -10.74 11.87 -10.67
CA MET A 327 -9.87 13.05 -10.79
C MET A 327 -9.59 13.63 -9.40
N TYR A 328 -8.32 13.86 -9.07
CA TYR A 328 -7.99 14.74 -7.94
C TYR A 328 -8.52 16.15 -8.21
N ARG A 329 -8.71 16.94 -7.15
CA ARG A 329 -9.23 18.31 -7.27
C ARG A 329 -8.23 19.22 -8.00
N PRO A 330 -8.47 19.63 -9.25
CA PRO A 330 -7.58 20.58 -9.91
C PRO A 330 -7.74 21.98 -9.30
N PHE A 331 -6.73 22.83 -9.50
CA PHE A 331 -6.72 24.22 -9.04
C PHE A 331 -6.17 25.12 -10.16
N GLY A 332 -6.46 26.42 -10.15
CA GLY A 332 -5.95 27.37 -11.13
C GLY A 332 -6.54 28.76 -10.95
N PHE A 333 -5.76 29.80 -11.26
CA PHE A 333 -6.17 31.21 -11.16
C PHE A 333 -6.60 31.81 -12.50
N SER A 334 -6.21 31.18 -13.61
CA SER A 334 -6.58 31.55 -14.98
C SER A 334 -7.15 30.34 -15.71
N ASP A 335 -7.90 30.58 -16.79
CA ASP A 335 -8.47 29.51 -17.61
C ASP A 335 -7.40 28.56 -18.15
N ASP A 336 -6.26 29.08 -18.62
CA ASP A 336 -5.18 28.26 -19.17
C ASP A 336 -4.58 27.31 -18.11
N VAL A 337 -4.33 27.83 -16.91
CA VAL A 337 -3.79 27.04 -15.80
C VAL A 337 -4.81 25.99 -15.32
N TRP A 338 -6.07 26.40 -15.18
CA TRP A 338 -7.16 25.50 -14.83
C TRP A 338 -7.30 24.36 -15.86
N GLN A 339 -7.26 24.67 -17.16
CA GLN A 339 -7.35 23.68 -18.23
C GLN A 339 -6.17 22.73 -18.24
N ARG A 340 -4.93 23.21 -18.04
CA ARG A 340 -3.73 22.37 -17.95
C ARG A 340 -3.88 21.34 -16.83
N ARG A 341 -4.17 21.77 -15.60
CA ARG A 341 -4.27 20.89 -14.44
C ARG A 341 -5.51 19.98 -14.46
N SER A 342 -6.62 20.44 -15.03
CA SER A 342 -7.80 19.58 -15.26
C SER A 342 -7.48 18.44 -16.24
N ARG A 343 -6.71 18.72 -17.31
CA ARG A 343 -6.27 17.69 -18.26
C ARG A 343 -5.30 16.70 -17.61
N GLN A 344 -4.37 17.19 -16.79
CA GLN A 344 -3.48 16.34 -16.01
C GLN A 344 -4.27 15.42 -15.07
N ALA A 345 -5.15 15.97 -14.22
CA ALA A 345 -5.99 15.17 -13.32
C ALA A 345 -6.80 14.09 -14.05
N ARG A 346 -7.35 14.42 -15.22
CA ARG A 346 -8.04 13.44 -16.06
C ARG A 346 -7.11 12.37 -16.62
N SER A 347 -5.91 12.72 -17.07
CA SER A 347 -4.93 11.75 -17.58
C SER A 347 -4.57 10.72 -16.51
N PHE A 348 -4.36 11.17 -15.28
CA PHE A 348 -4.07 10.30 -14.15
C PHE A 348 -5.26 9.39 -13.85
N ALA A 349 -6.48 9.93 -13.71
CA ALA A 349 -7.67 9.10 -13.46
C ALA A 349 -7.91 8.02 -14.55
N MET A 350 -7.48 8.28 -15.79
CA MET A 350 -7.68 7.35 -16.92
C MET A 350 -6.58 6.31 -17.09
N GLY A 351 -5.34 6.58 -16.66
CA GLY A 351 -4.18 5.70 -16.88
C GLY A 351 -3.54 5.13 -15.61
N ASN A 352 -3.83 5.73 -14.44
CA ASN A 352 -3.18 5.48 -13.17
C ASN A 352 -4.00 4.55 -12.26
N TYR A 353 -4.31 3.35 -12.76
CA TYR A 353 -5.13 2.41 -11.99
C TYR A 353 -4.70 0.96 -12.26
N ALA A 354 -3.44 0.70 -11.90
CA ALA A 354 -2.67 -0.51 -12.21
C ALA A 354 -3.36 -1.81 -11.81
N LEU A 355 -4.09 -1.83 -10.69
CA LEU A 355 -4.55 -3.05 -10.03
C LEU A 355 -3.39 -3.96 -9.58
N TYR A 356 -3.71 -5.11 -9.00
CA TYR A 356 -2.72 -6.12 -8.65
C TYR A 356 -2.21 -6.90 -9.85
N ASN A 357 -0.98 -7.37 -9.78
CA ASN A 357 -0.48 -8.43 -10.65
C ASN A 357 -0.98 -9.80 -10.19
N ALA A 358 -1.24 -10.69 -11.14
CA ALA A 358 -1.37 -12.12 -10.90
C ALA A 358 -0.49 -12.92 -11.87
N PRO A 359 0.81 -13.06 -11.61
CA PRO A 359 1.67 -13.90 -12.43
C PRO A 359 1.20 -15.37 -12.42
N PRO A 360 1.34 -16.10 -13.55
CA PRO A 360 0.89 -17.49 -13.64
C PRO A 360 1.43 -18.37 -12.52
N GLY A 361 0.57 -19.21 -11.96
CA GLY A 361 0.93 -20.19 -10.92
C GLY A 361 1.11 -19.61 -9.51
N THR A 362 1.04 -18.28 -9.32
CA THR A 362 1.24 -17.63 -8.02
C THR A 362 -0.04 -17.58 -7.18
N TRP A 363 0.10 -17.81 -5.86
CA TRP A 363 -1.04 -17.81 -4.93
C TRP A 363 -1.36 -16.40 -4.45
N GLN A 364 -2.37 -15.80 -5.05
CA GLN A 364 -2.91 -14.51 -4.69
C GLN A 364 -3.72 -14.59 -3.39
N ARG A 365 -3.45 -13.69 -2.44
CA ARG A 365 -4.08 -13.69 -1.10
C ARG A 365 -5.01 -12.49 -0.90
N MET A 366 -6.27 -12.66 -1.26
CA MET A 366 -7.30 -11.63 -1.18
C MET A 366 -7.96 -11.63 0.20
N ALA A 367 -7.59 -10.69 1.06
CA ALA A 367 -7.97 -10.68 2.48
C ALA A 367 -9.03 -9.62 2.83
N VAL A 368 -9.84 -9.93 3.85
CA VAL A 368 -10.69 -8.99 4.60
C VAL A 368 -10.59 -9.34 6.08
N TYR A 369 -10.55 -8.32 6.95
CA TYR A 369 -10.54 -8.49 8.40
C TYR A 369 -11.90 -8.16 9.01
N TYR A 370 -12.24 -8.95 10.02
CA TYR A 370 -13.34 -8.71 10.94
C TYR A 370 -12.78 -8.56 12.34
N TYR A 371 -13.34 -7.63 13.13
CA TYR A 371 -13.08 -7.55 14.57
C TYR A 371 -14.39 -7.75 15.32
N LEU A 372 -14.46 -8.83 16.08
CA LEU A 372 -15.67 -9.26 16.81
C LEU A 372 -15.67 -8.64 18.21
N SER A 373 -16.68 -7.87 18.57
CA SER A 373 -16.65 -7.07 19.81
C SER A 373 -17.92 -7.24 20.64
N PRO A 374 -17.82 -7.40 21.97
CA PRO A 374 -18.98 -7.33 22.86
C PRO A 374 -19.37 -5.88 23.18
N GLU A 375 -18.67 -4.90 22.60
CA GLU A 375 -18.90 -3.47 22.81
C GLU A 375 -19.73 -2.86 21.67
N PRO A 376 -20.39 -1.70 21.90
CA PRO A 376 -21.05 -0.91 20.85
C PRO A 376 -20.07 -0.42 19.78
N GLY A 377 -20.61 0.03 18.64
CA GLY A 377 -19.82 0.39 17.48
C GLY A 377 -18.72 1.44 17.73
N PRO A 378 -18.98 2.57 18.43
CA PRO A 378 -17.94 3.55 18.71
C PRO A 378 -16.74 3.01 19.51
N ALA A 379 -16.97 2.22 20.56
CA ALA A 379 -15.89 1.61 21.34
C ALA A 379 -15.12 0.54 20.55
N THR A 380 -15.82 -0.17 19.65
CA THR A 380 -15.19 -1.09 18.70
C THR A 380 -14.31 -0.34 17.70
N GLN A 381 -14.75 0.81 17.20
CA GLN A 381 -13.94 1.67 16.33
C GLN A 381 -12.65 2.09 17.02
N GLU A 382 -12.72 2.61 18.25
CA GLU A 382 -11.55 3.00 19.03
C GLU A 382 -10.55 1.84 19.19
N THR A 383 -11.05 0.62 19.41
CA THR A 383 -10.19 -0.57 19.55
C THR A 383 -9.53 -0.95 18.22
N VAL A 384 -10.27 -0.94 17.12
CA VAL A 384 -9.73 -1.26 15.79
C VAL A 384 -8.68 -0.24 15.36
N MET A 385 -8.89 1.04 15.65
CA MET A 385 -7.92 2.09 15.28
C MET A 385 -6.57 1.95 15.99
N GLN A 386 -6.49 1.24 17.11
CA GLN A 386 -5.20 0.98 17.76
C GLN A 386 -4.25 0.20 16.85
N PHE A 387 -4.77 -0.62 15.93
CA PHE A 387 -3.95 -1.39 15.00
C PHE A 387 -3.13 -0.51 14.05
N THR A 388 -3.60 0.67 13.67
CA THR A 388 -2.89 1.63 12.82
C THR A 388 -2.48 2.90 13.58
N HIS A 389 -2.53 2.86 14.91
CA HIS A 389 -2.29 4.03 15.77
C HIS A 389 -3.17 5.24 15.40
N ASP A 390 -4.43 5.01 15.03
CA ASP A 390 -5.38 6.00 14.50
C ASP A 390 -4.98 6.59 13.13
N ASP A 391 -4.42 5.75 12.25
CA ASP A 391 -3.81 6.14 10.96
C ASP A 391 -2.76 7.26 11.16
N ARG A 392 -1.92 7.11 12.18
CA ARG A 392 -0.88 8.09 12.55
C ARG A 392 0.43 7.39 12.86
N TYR A 393 1.52 7.87 12.30
CA TYR A 393 2.86 7.40 12.63
C TYR A 393 3.22 7.77 14.07
N LYS A 394 3.53 6.75 14.87
CA LYS A 394 3.82 6.87 16.30
C LYS A 394 5.17 7.57 16.53
N VAL A 395 5.22 8.50 17.47
CA VAL A 395 6.50 9.14 17.87
C VAL A 395 7.41 8.11 18.54
N ILE A 396 8.64 7.97 18.05
CA ILE A 396 9.68 7.12 18.64
C ILE A 396 10.82 8.02 19.14
N PRO A 397 11.20 7.95 20.44
CA PRO A 397 12.31 8.75 20.96
C PRO A 397 13.59 8.57 20.16
N GLY A 398 14.25 9.69 19.83
CA GLY A 398 15.47 9.70 19.02
C GLY A 398 15.24 9.63 17.51
N PHE A 399 13.99 9.60 17.04
CA PHE A 399 13.65 9.58 15.62
C PHE A 399 12.69 10.71 15.24
N GLN A 400 12.80 11.17 13.99
CA GLN A 400 11.83 12.04 13.31
C GLN A 400 11.17 11.26 12.17
N VAL A 401 9.89 11.53 11.90
CA VAL A 401 9.11 10.85 10.86
C VAL A 401 9.14 11.68 9.58
N ALA A 402 9.83 11.14 8.59
CA ALA A 402 10.05 11.79 7.32
C ALA A 402 9.37 11.08 6.16
N VAL A 403 8.78 11.87 5.27
CA VAL A 403 8.29 11.43 3.96
C VAL A 403 9.13 12.06 2.86
N SER A 404 9.18 11.40 1.71
CA SER A 404 9.81 11.97 0.52
C SER A 404 8.98 11.81 -0.74
N HIS A 405 9.27 12.64 -1.73
CA HIS A 405 8.75 12.55 -3.09
C HIS A 405 7.26 12.83 -3.20
N PHE A 406 6.92 14.11 -3.33
CA PHE A 406 5.55 14.56 -3.61
C PHE A 406 5.58 15.71 -4.59
N HIS A 407 4.61 15.67 -5.50
CA HIS A 407 4.36 16.67 -6.53
C HIS A 407 3.16 17.49 -6.12
N THR A 408 3.39 18.42 -5.20
CA THR A 408 2.32 19.31 -4.74
C THR A 408 2.18 20.52 -5.64
N HIS A 409 3.15 20.78 -6.52
CA HIS A 409 3.25 22.00 -7.32
C HIS A 409 3.28 23.24 -6.41
N PHE A 410 4.05 23.18 -5.32
CA PHE A 410 3.94 24.17 -4.25
C PHE A 410 4.32 25.58 -4.71
N HIS A 411 5.37 25.70 -5.51
CA HIS A 411 5.79 26.99 -6.06
C HIS A 411 4.70 27.59 -6.96
N GLU A 412 4.07 26.79 -7.83
CA GLU A 412 2.95 27.27 -8.65
C GLU A 412 1.74 27.64 -7.79
N GLN A 413 1.38 26.86 -6.77
CA GLN A 413 0.28 27.21 -5.84
C GLN A 413 0.50 28.57 -5.19
N VAL A 414 1.72 28.85 -4.76
CA VAL A 414 2.10 30.11 -4.11
C VAL A 414 2.07 31.28 -5.09
N LEU A 415 2.61 31.09 -6.30
CA LEU A 415 2.59 32.11 -7.35
C LEU A 415 1.16 32.44 -7.78
N ASP A 416 0.32 31.41 -7.96
CA ASP A 416 -1.10 31.55 -8.30
C ASP A 416 -1.89 32.27 -7.21
N ALA A 417 -1.58 31.99 -5.94
CA ALA A 417 -2.21 32.66 -4.80
C ALA A 417 -1.77 34.12 -4.64
N GLY A 418 -0.64 34.51 -5.22
CA GLY A 418 -0.04 35.85 -5.07
C GLY A 418 0.43 36.15 -3.65
N SER A 419 0.53 35.13 -2.77
CA SER A 419 0.94 35.29 -1.38
C SER A 419 1.55 34.00 -0.84
N ILE A 420 2.69 34.14 -0.14
CA ILE A 420 3.31 33.04 0.62
C ILE A 420 2.55 32.69 1.90
N ASP A 421 1.52 33.47 2.28
CA ASP A 421 0.67 33.20 3.45
C ASP A 421 -0.53 32.29 3.14
N PHE A 422 -0.65 31.79 1.91
CA PHE A 422 -1.70 30.85 1.54
C PHE A 422 -1.58 29.55 2.35
N GLN A 423 -2.69 28.92 2.70
CA GLN A 423 -2.67 27.65 3.43
C GLN A 423 -2.81 26.46 2.48
N PRO A 424 -1.71 25.77 2.13
CA PRO A 424 -1.80 24.55 1.32
C PRO A 424 -2.55 23.44 2.06
N PRO A 425 -3.49 22.75 1.38
CA PRO A 425 -4.29 21.69 2.01
C PRO A 425 -3.46 20.44 2.37
N TRP A 426 -2.26 20.28 1.80
CA TRP A 426 -1.42 19.12 2.03
C TRP A 426 -0.64 19.14 3.35
N ILE A 427 -0.33 20.32 3.88
CA ILE A 427 0.35 20.46 5.18
C ILE A 427 -0.47 19.86 6.34
N PRO A 428 -1.75 20.24 6.54
CA PRO A 428 -2.55 19.64 7.61
C PRO A 428 -2.76 18.13 7.39
N THR A 429 -2.78 17.64 6.15
CA THR A 429 -2.80 16.20 5.87
C THR A 429 -1.55 15.52 6.44
N PHE A 430 -0.34 16.00 6.13
CA PHE A 430 0.89 15.40 6.68
C PHE A 430 1.00 15.51 8.19
N ARG A 431 0.68 16.68 8.77
CA ARG A 431 0.68 16.86 10.23
C ARG A 431 -0.27 15.91 10.94
N ALA A 432 -1.46 15.65 10.37
CA ALA A 432 -2.42 14.71 10.93
C ALA A 432 -1.90 13.27 10.97
N LEU A 433 -1.05 12.89 10.02
CA LEU A 433 -0.38 11.58 9.99
C LEU A 433 0.81 11.49 10.97
N GLY A 434 1.20 12.58 11.64
CA GLY A 434 2.36 12.59 12.53
C GLY A 434 3.71 12.75 11.83
N ILE A 435 3.69 13.17 10.56
CA ILE A 435 4.90 13.49 9.79
C ILE A 435 5.44 14.84 10.25
N ASN A 436 6.76 14.94 10.41
CA ASN A 436 7.44 16.17 10.80
C ASN A 436 8.58 16.60 9.88
N ILE A 437 8.95 15.78 8.89
CA ILE A 437 9.85 16.17 7.79
C ILE A 437 9.17 15.81 6.46
N ALA A 438 8.96 16.80 5.59
CA ALA A 438 8.50 16.59 4.23
C ALA A 438 9.63 16.94 3.25
N MET A 439 10.28 15.91 2.69
CA MET A 439 11.26 16.06 1.62
C MET A 439 10.52 16.08 0.29
N MET A 440 10.30 17.27 -0.23
CA MET A 440 9.50 17.47 -1.43
C MET A 440 10.30 17.08 -2.68
N SER A 441 9.62 16.88 -3.81
CA SER A 441 10.26 16.63 -5.10
C SER A 441 9.52 17.34 -6.24
N ASP A 442 9.13 18.60 -6.05
CA ASP A 442 8.47 19.39 -7.11
C ASP A 442 9.42 19.65 -8.31
N PHE A 443 9.03 20.49 -9.28
CA PHE A 443 9.77 20.72 -10.54
C PHE A 443 9.85 19.46 -11.43
N HIS A 444 8.78 18.67 -11.40
CA HIS A 444 8.56 17.50 -12.24
C HIS A 444 7.27 17.66 -13.05
N GLY A 445 7.43 18.14 -14.29
CA GLY A 445 6.29 18.51 -15.14
C GLY A 445 5.67 19.87 -14.81
N ASP A 446 6.19 20.56 -13.79
CA ASP A 446 5.91 21.95 -13.41
C ASP A 446 7.17 22.82 -13.35
N GLY A 447 6.97 24.14 -13.35
CA GLY A 447 8.06 25.12 -13.42
C GLY A 447 8.87 25.04 -14.73
N HIS A 448 10.08 25.58 -14.70
CA HIS A 448 10.96 25.67 -15.89
C HIS A 448 12.35 25.05 -15.66
N PRO A 449 12.47 23.72 -15.51
CA PRO A 449 13.76 23.07 -15.19
C PRO A 449 14.89 23.32 -16.20
N SER A 450 14.54 23.50 -17.47
CA SER A 450 15.49 23.76 -18.55
C SER A 450 15.77 25.25 -18.81
N ASP A 451 15.13 26.17 -18.08
CA ASP A 451 15.42 27.60 -18.19
C ASP A 451 16.80 27.93 -17.57
N PRO A 452 17.64 28.76 -18.20
CA PRO A 452 19.00 29.05 -17.75
C PRO A 452 19.09 29.97 -16.53
N GLY A 453 17.96 30.30 -15.88
CA GLY A 453 17.93 31.08 -14.64
C GLY A 453 16.82 32.13 -14.55
N PRO A 454 16.52 32.92 -15.61
CA PRO A 454 15.58 34.04 -15.52
C PRO A 454 14.20 33.69 -14.95
N LEU A 455 13.64 32.55 -15.34
CA LEU A 455 12.37 32.04 -14.80
C LEU A 455 12.63 31.08 -13.63
N ARG A 456 13.56 30.15 -13.80
CA ARG A 456 13.77 29.06 -12.84
C ARG A 456 14.20 29.56 -11.46
N PHE A 457 15.11 30.53 -11.38
CA PHE A 457 15.56 31.04 -10.08
C PHE A 457 14.48 31.83 -9.34
N LYS A 458 13.60 32.52 -10.08
CA LYS A 458 12.43 33.18 -9.51
C LYS A 458 11.46 32.15 -8.91
N GLU A 459 11.23 31.04 -9.60
CA GLU A 459 10.38 29.94 -9.13
C GLU A 459 10.98 29.22 -7.92
N GLN A 460 12.29 28.90 -7.96
CA GLN A 460 13.02 28.35 -6.82
C GLN A 460 12.97 29.29 -5.62
N LYS A 461 13.07 30.61 -5.82
CA LYS A 461 12.93 31.58 -4.74
C LYS A 461 11.54 31.53 -4.12
N ALA A 462 10.48 31.54 -4.92
CA ALA A 462 9.11 31.42 -4.42
C ALA A 462 8.92 30.10 -3.64
N TYR A 463 9.50 29.01 -4.14
CA TYR A 463 9.47 27.71 -3.49
C TYR A 463 10.17 27.72 -2.12
N PHE A 464 11.41 28.22 -2.08
CA PHE A 464 12.20 28.25 -0.85
C PHE A 464 11.59 29.18 0.20
N ASP A 465 11.07 30.34 -0.21
CA ASP A 465 10.39 31.27 0.68
C ASP A 465 9.10 30.65 1.27
N ALA A 466 8.37 29.88 0.46
CA ALA A 466 7.17 29.17 0.92
C ALA A 466 7.53 28.01 1.87
N CYS A 467 8.52 27.18 1.53
CA CYS A 467 9.01 26.14 2.43
C CYS A 467 9.48 26.72 3.77
N ARG A 468 10.15 27.89 3.75
CA ARG A 468 10.53 28.63 4.96
C ARG A 468 9.32 29.08 5.76
N ARG A 469 8.35 29.72 5.10
CA ARG A 469 7.15 30.28 5.74
C ARG A 469 6.32 29.21 6.44
N HIS A 470 6.24 28.03 5.84
CA HIS A 470 5.37 26.95 6.30
C HIS A 470 6.06 25.89 7.14
N SER A 471 7.39 25.95 7.26
CA SER A 471 8.13 25.21 8.28
C SER A 471 7.96 25.86 9.65
N ASP A 472 7.92 25.04 10.70
CA ASP A 472 7.80 25.45 12.10
C ASP A 472 8.63 24.52 13.00
N ARG A 473 8.61 24.74 14.31
CA ARG A 473 9.41 24.01 15.32
C ARG A 473 9.21 22.50 15.32
N ASP A 474 8.07 22.02 14.84
CA ASP A 474 7.69 20.61 14.81
C ASP A 474 7.39 20.08 13.40
N PHE A 475 7.63 20.88 12.35
CA PHE A 475 7.39 20.49 10.96
C PHE A 475 8.35 21.19 10.01
N LEU A 476 9.20 20.44 9.30
CA LEU A 476 10.17 20.97 8.35
C LEU A 476 9.80 20.56 6.93
N ILE A 477 9.74 21.52 6.02
CA ILE A 477 9.62 21.29 4.58
C ILE A 477 11.01 21.45 3.98
N VAL A 478 11.58 20.34 3.51
CA VAL A 478 12.86 20.32 2.80
C VAL A 478 12.55 20.44 1.31
N PRO A 479 12.88 21.55 0.64
CA PRO A 479 12.77 21.67 -0.81
C PRO A 479 13.68 20.64 -1.47
N GLY A 480 13.09 19.88 -2.37
CA GLY A 480 13.79 18.96 -3.25
C GLY A 480 13.10 18.93 -4.61
N GLU A 481 13.70 18.20 -5.54
CA GLU A 481 13.26 18.12 -6.92
C GLU A 481 13.28 16.65 -7.39
N GLU A 482 12.42 16.29 -8.35
CA GLU A 482 12.56 15.04 -9.12
C GLU A 482 13.10 15.30 -10.54
N PRO A 483 14.43 15.46 -10.74
CA PRO A 483 14.95 15.63 -12.09
C PRO A 483 14.88 14.33 -12.92
N ASN A 484 14.83 14.53 -14.23
CA ASN A 484 15.02 13.53 -15.27
C ASN A 484 16.10 13.96 -16.26
N ALA A 485 17.20 14.54 -15.74
CA ALA A 485 18.24 15.21 -16.51
C ALA A 485 19.52 14.36 -16.69
N HIS A 486 20.43 14.34 -15.70
CA HIS A 486 21.81 13.89 -15.93
C HIS A 486 22.13 12.49 -15.38
N PHE A 487 21.45 12.02 -14.34
CA PHE A 487 21.75 10.70 -13.73
C PHE A 487 20.92 9.52 -14.28
N GLY A 488 20.07 9.75 -15.28
CA GLY A 488 19.29 8.68 -15.90
C GLY A 488 18.08 8.22 -15.08
N GLY A 489 17.02 7.82 -15.80
CA GLY A 489 15.70 7.62 -15.19
C GLY A 489 15.19 8.91 -14.52
N HIS A 490 14.34 8.76 -13.50
CA HIS A 490 13.99 9.85 -12.60
C HIS A 490 14.68 9.64 -11.25
N TYR A 491 15.10 10.73 -10.61
CA TYR A 491 15.74 10.67 -9.31
C TYR A 491 15.25 11.82 -8.44
N THR A 492 15.28 11.67 -7.12
CA THR A 492 15.01 12.76 -6.18
C THR A 492 16.31 13.34 -5.68
N ALA A 493 16.43 14.67 -5.67
CA ALA A 493 17.56 15.41 -5.11
C ALA A 493 17.12 16.29 -3.93
N VAL A 494 17.85 16.21 -2.82
CA VAL A 494 17.68 17.07 -1.64
C VAL A 494 19.02 17.60 -1.16
N PHE A 495 19.03 18.77 -0.54
CA PHE A 495 20.24 19.44 -0.07
C PHE A 495 20.17 19.73 1.43
N SER A 496 21.31 20.11 2.02
CA SER A 496 21.39 20.52 3.43
C SER A 496 20.86 21.94 3.70
N ARG A 497 20.46 22.66 2.65
CA ARG A 497 19.93 24.03 2.61
C ARG A 497 19.32 24.30 1.23
N PRO A 498 18.58 25.39 1.01
CA PRO A 498 18.16 25.78 -0.34
C PRO A 498 19.36 26.01 -1.26
N VAL A 499 19.31 25.47 -2.48
CA VAL A 499 20.35 25.61 -3.52
C VAL A 499 19.69 26.06 -4.82
N TYR A 500 20.15 27.17 -5.37
CA TYR A 500 19.72 27.64 -6.68
C TYR A 500 20.54 26.96 -7.77
N TRP A 501 19.86 26.32 -8.73
CA TRP A 501 20.56 25.58 -9.78
C TRP A 501 19.71 25.37 -11.04
N THR A 502 20.33 25.25 -12.22
CA THR A 502 19.67 24.97 -13.52
C THR A 502 20.13 23.64 -14.10
N HIS A 503 19.27 22.97 -14.89
CA HIS A 503 19.62 21.72 -15.59
C HIS A 503 20.39 21.94 -16.90
N VAL A 504 20.72 23.20 -17.20
CA VAL A 504 21.41 23.62 -18.40
C VAL A 504 22.61 24.47 -18.03
N ARG A 505 23.67 24.36 -18.84
CA ARG A 505 24.88 25.16 -18.77
C ARG A 505 25.27 25.60 -20.18
N GLU A 506 25.23 26.89 -20.44
CA GLU A 506 25.54 27.43 -21.76
C GLU A 506 27.05 27.29 -22.09
N PRO A 507 27.42 27.24 -23.39
CA PRO A 507 28.83 27.20 -23.77
C PRO A 507 29.63 28.37 -23.18
N GLY A 508 30.68 28.06 -22.42
CA GLY A 508 31.53 29.06 -21.77
C GLY A 508 30.99 29.58 -20.42
N GLN A 509 29.78 29.22 -20.02
CA GLN A 509 29.23 29.56 -18.71
C GLN A 509 29.98 28.79 -17.59
N PRO A 510 30.35 29.44 -16.47
CA PRO A 510 30.92 28.74 -15.33
C PRO A 510 29.89 27.79 -14.69
N LEU A 511 30.36 26.72 -14.02
CA LEU A 511 29.48 25.83 -13.25
C LEU A 511 28.86 26.58 -12.07
N VAL A 512 29.63 27.45 -11.43
CA VAL A 512 29.21 28.22 -10.26
C VAL A 512 29.41 29.69 -10.55
N GLU A 513 28.39 30.49 -10.25
CA GLU A 513 28.48 31.94 -10.27
C GLU A 513 27.81 32.54 -9.03
N ASN A 514 28.13 33.81 -8.74
CA ASN A 514 27.44 34.57 -7.71
C ASN A 514 26.47 35.54 -8.38
N HIS A 515 25.22 35.12 -8.52
CA HIS A 515 24.14 35.92 -9.08
C HIS A 515 23.81 37.11 -8.16
N PRO A 516 23.61 38.33 -8.71
CA PRO A 516 23.38 39.53 -7.89
C PRO A 516 22.13 39.44 -6.99
N GLU A 517 21.10 38.70 -7.40
CA GLU A 517 19.85 38.54 -6.66
C GLU A 517 19.80 37.27 -5.79
N TYR A 518 20.38 36.16 -6.26
CA TYR A 518 20.18 34.83 -5.66
C TYR A 518 21.43 34.32 -4.92
N GLY A 519 22.55 35.05 -5.00
CA GLY A 519 23.83 34.61 -4.43
C GLY A 519 24.42 33.47 -5.25
N LYS A 520 24.96 32.45 -4.57
CA LYS A 520 25.60 31.31 -5.22
C LYS A 520 24.56 30.49 -5.99
N VAL A 521 24.77 30.33 -7.30
CA VAL A 521 23.94 29.49 -8.17
C VAL A 521 24.80 28.49 -8.94
N TYR A 522 24.20 27.38 -9.35
CA TYR A 522 24.84 26.34 -10.15
C TYR A 522 24.21 26.19 -11.54
N HIS A 523 25.03 26.02 -12.57
CA HIS A 523 24.59 25.70 -13.93
C HIS A 523 25.11 24.33 -14.31
N VAL A 524 24.24 23.32 -14.27
CA VAL A 524 24.61 21.92 -14.42
C VAL A 524 24.36 21.48 -15.86
N GLY A 525 25.43 21.09 -16.57
CA GLY A 525 25.34 20.61 -17.96
C GLY A 525 25.70 19.14 -18.14
N SER A 526 26.09 18.46 -17.07
CA SER A 526 26.60 17.09 -17.14
C SER A 526 26.45 16.34 -15.81
N PRO A 527 26.58 14.99 -15.82
CA PRO A 527 26.61 14.21 -14.59
C PRO A 527 27.76 14.61 -13.63
N ALA A 528 28.90 15.03 -14.18
CA ALA A 528 30.05 15.46 -13.37
C ALA A 528 29.78 16.78 -12.65
N ASP A 529 29.16 17.75 -13.36
CA ASP A 529 28.73 19.02 -12.78
C ASP A 529 27.75 18.80 -11.63
N GLU A 530 26.76 17.93 -11.82
CA GLU A 530 25.73 17.66 -10.80
C GLU A 530 26.32 16.96 -9.57
N LEU A 531 27.21 15.99 -9.79
CA LEU A 531 27.92 15.32 -8.69
C LEU A 531 28.81 16.30 -7.92
N GLN A 532 29.46 17.23 -8.60
CA GLN A 532 30.25 18.29 -7.97
C GLN A 532 29.35 19.19 -7.11
N MET A 533 28.21 19.65 -7.63
CA MET A 533 27.23 20.43 -6.88
C MET A 533 26.75 19.68 -5.63
N LEU A 534 26.33 18.41 -5.76
CA LEU A 534 25.91 17.57 -4.63
C LEU A 534 27.01 17.42 -3.58
N THR A 535 28.27 17.37 -4.01
CA THR A 535 29.42 17.25 -3.11
C THR A 535 29.67 18.55 -2.34
N GLU A 536 29.62 19.69 -3.02
CA GLU A 536 29.88 21.02 -2.45
C GLU A 536 28.74 21.52 -1.55
N GLU A 537 27.50 21.17 -1.86
CA GLU A 537 26.30 21.65 -1.14
C GLU A 537 25.73 20.64 -0.12
N ASP A 538 26.46 19.56 0.14
CA ASP A 538 26.04 18.47 1.03
C ASP A 538 24.65 17.92 0.64
N GLY A 539 24.51 17.61 -0.65
CA GLY A 539 23.30 17.03 -1.22
C GLY A 539 23.27 15.51 -1.20
N LEU A 540 22.08 14.97 -1.42
CA LEU A 540 21.82 13.55 -1.64
C LEU A 540 20.90 13.38 -2.84
N VAL A 541 21.10 12.28 -3.54
CA VAL A 541 20.26 11.84 -4.64
C VAL A 541 19.91 10.36 -4.49
N TRP A 542 18.72 9.95 -4.88
CA TRP A 542 18.35 8.53 -5.04
C TRP A 542 17.44 8.34 -6.24
N GLN A 543 17.49 7.16 -6.85
CA GLN A 543 16.59 6.80 -7.94
C GLN A 543 15.13 6.83 -7.44
N ALA A 544 14.29 7.63 -8.09
CA ALA A 544 12.85 7.62 -7.89
C ALA A 544 12.26 6.38 -8.60
N HIS A 545 11.26 5.76 -7.96
CA HIS A 545 10.55 4.56 -8.41
C HIS A 545 11.41 3.57 -9.23
N PRO A 546 12.50 3.02 -8.66
CA PRO A 546 13.49 2.26 -9.41
C PRO A 546 12.85 1.04 -10.12
N ARG A 547 13.32 0.77 -11.34
CA ARG A 547 12.85 -0.32 -12.21
C ARG A 547 11.36 -0.26 -12.57
N THR A 548 10.67 0.87 -12.43
CA THR A 548 9.33 1.08 -12.98
C THR A 548 9.22 2.51 -13.55
N LYS A 549 8.07 2.86 -14.14
CA LYS A 549 7.80 4.18 -14.73
C LYS A 549 8.96 4.67 -15.62
N GLY A 550 9.28 5.96 -15.57
CA GLY A 550 10.43 6.59 -16.25
C GLY A 550 11.80 6.10 -15.77
N SER A 551 11.87 5.35 -14.67
CA SER A 551 13.08 4.71 -14.14
C SER A 551 13.21 3.23 -14.52
N SER A 552 12.45 2.74 -15.51
CA SER A 552 12.60 1.37 -16.02
C SER A 552 14.00 1.17 -16.63
N GLY A 553 14.70 0.11 -16.20
CA GLY A 553 16.12 -0.12 -16.53
C GLY A 553 17.14 0.61 -15.63
N TYR A 554 16.67 1.42 -14.67
CA TYR A 554 17.50 2.13 -13.70
C TYR A 554 17.23 1.64 -12.27
N PRO A 555 18.24 1.60 -11.37
CA PRO A 555 19.60 2.11 -11.57
C PRO A 555 20.58 1.14 -12.24
N ASP A 556 20.11 -0.01 -12.76
CA ASP A 556 20.95 -1.04 -13.39
C ASP A 556 21.89 -0.47 -14.47
N ALA A 557 21.37 0.41 -15.33
CA ALA A 557 22.13 1.04 -16.41
C ALA A 557 23.26 1.97 -15.95
N ILE A 558 23.17 2.52 -14.73
CA ILE A 558 24.15 3.48 -14.20
C ILE A 558 25.05 2.87 -13.13
N ARG A 559 24.93 1.57 -12.83
CA ARG A 559 25.64 0.95 -11.70
C ARG A 559 27.16 1.09 -11.72
N GLU A 560 27.76 1.31 -12.90
CA GLU A 560 29.20 1.46 -13.08
C GLU A 560 29.68 2.91 -13.15
N THR A 561 28.77 3.90 -13.09
CA THR A 561 29.11 5.32 -13.20
C THR A 561 29.73 5.86 -11.91
N GLU A 562 30.44 6.98 -12.02
CA GLU A 562 31.03 7.65 -10.86
C GLU A 562 29.97 8.14 -9.88
N HIS A 563 28.88 8.75 -10.38
CA HIS A 563 27.82 9.27 -9.53
C HIS A 563 27.10 8.15 -8.77
N PHE A 564 26.79 7.00 -9.38
CA PHE A 564 26.17 5.90 -8.66
C PHE A 564 27.08 5.36 -7.55
N ARG A 565 28.39 5.28 -7.80
CA ARG A 565 29.38 4.81 -6.82
C ARG A 565 29.62 5.81 -5.70
N SER A 566 29.32 7.09 -5.92
CA SER A 566 29.36 8.11 -4.88
C SER A 566 28.42 7.78 -3.73
N ASP A 567 28.78 8.22 -2.53
CA ASP A 567 27.90 8.19 -1.36
C ASP A 567 26.87 9.33 -1.35
N ARG A 568 26.96 10.25 -2.33
CA ARG A 568 25.90 11.21 -2.65
C ARG A 568 24.71 10.52 -3.32
N PHE A 569 24.95 9.45 -4.07
CA PHE A 569 23.89 8.59 -4.60
C PHE A 569 23.51 7.54 -3.56
N LEU A 570 22.46 7.84 -2.81
CA LEU A 570 22.02 7.11 -1.63
C LEU A 570 21.48 5.72 -1.96
N GLY A 571 20.86 5.54 -3.13
CA GLY A 571 20.23 4.28 -3.53
C GLY A 571 18.96 4.53 -4.35
N GLY A 572 17.84 3.98 -3.91
CA GLY A 572 16.56 4.10 -4.60
C GLY A 572 15.42 4.39 -3.64
N SER A 573 14.22 4.52 -4.18
CA SER A 573 13.02 4.72 -3.38
C SER A 573 12.28 3.42 -3.07
N TYR A 574 11.44 3.47 -2.03
CA TYR A 574 10.58 2.38 -1.60
C TYR A 574 9.11 2.80 -1.62
N GLN A 575 8.35 2.18 -2.51
CA GLN A 575 6.90 2.29 -2.53
C GLN A 575 6.30 1.00 -3.08
N SER A 576 5.10 0.64 -2.64
CA SER A 576 4.38 -0.56 -3.10
C SER A 576 3.78 -0.34 -4.50
N LEU A 577 4.65 -0.14 -5.50
CA LEU A 577 4.35 0.07 -6.91
C LEU A 577 5.13 -0.95 -7.77
N PRO A 578 4.53 -1.81 -8.59
CA PRO A 578 3.18 -2.34 -8.48
C PRO A 578 3.07 -3.31 -7.29
N VAL A 579 1.88 -3.89 -7.11
CA VAL A 579 1.59 -4.83 -6.01
C VAL A 579 1.18 -6.18 -6.56
N ASP A 580 1.64 -7.22 -5.90
CA ASP A 580 1.30 -8.62 -6.15
C ASP A 580 0.92 -9.26 -4.80
N LEU A 581 -0.30 -9.81 -4.69
CA LEU A 581 -0.76 -10.39 -3.43
C LEU A 581 -0.18 -11.79 -3.15
N SER A 582 0.65 -12.32 -4.03
CA SER A 582 1.45 -13.53 -3.79
C SER A 582 2.78 -13.27 -3.10
N GLU A 583 3.31 -12.04 -3.18
CA GLU A 583 4.50 -11.64 -2.42
C GLU A 583 4.20 -11.68 -0.93
N SER A 584 5.17 -12.06 -0.10
CA SER A 584 4.96 -12.07 1.35
C SER A 584 5.11 -10.67 1.94
N ARG A 585 5.99 -9.86 1.34
CA ARG A 585 6.38 -8.52 1.78
C ARG A 585 5.69 -7.44 0.95
N LEU A 586 5.74 -6.19 1.41
CA LEU A 586 5.44 -5.05 0.56
C LEU A 586 6.65 -4.79 -0.36
N CYS A 587 6.42 -4.80 -1.67
CA CYS A 587 7.43 -4.59 -2.72
C CYS A 587 8.65 -5.53 -2.61
N GLU A 588 8.41 -6.84 -2.57
CA GLU A 588 9.42 -7.88 -2.37
C GLU A 588 10.42 -7.93 -3.52
N VAL A 589 9.92 -8.07 -4.75
CA VAL A 589 10.79 -8.30 -5.90
C VAL A 589 11.40 -6.99 -6.39
N ARG A 590 10.56 -5.97 -6.65
CA ARG A 590 11.06 -4.72 -7.24
C ARG A 590 11.92 -3.93 -6.25
N CYS A 591 11.43 -3.63 -5.05
CA CYS A 591 12.16 -2.71 -4.16
C CYS A 591 13.27 -3.43 -3.41
N LEU A 592 12.93 -4.45 -2.61
CA LEU A 592 13.92 -5.15 -1.78
C LEU A 592 14.94 -5.92 -2.65
N GLY A 593 14.51 -6.47 -3.80
CA GLY A 593 15.44 -7.02 -4.78
C GLY A 593 16.42 -5.98 -5.33
N THR A 594 15.96 -4.78 -5.67
CA THR A 594 16.86 -3.69 -6.12
C THR A 594 17.81 -3.24 -5.01
N LEU A 595 17.35 -3.16 -3.76
CA LEU A 595 18.20 -2.85 -2.62
C LEU A 595 19.34 -3.87 -2.48
N ASP A 596 18.99 -5.16 -2.53
CA ASP A 596 19.93 -6.26 -2.39
C ASP A 596 20.96 -6.24 -3.55
N ASP A 597 20.49 -6.00 -4.77
CA ASP A 597 21.33 -5.87 -5.97
C ASP A 597 22.31 -4.70 -5.85
N MET A 598 21.83 -3.50 -5.52
CA MET A 598 22.66 -2.30 -5.38
C MET A 598 23.79 -2.47 -4.35
N ASN A 599 23.50 -3.14 -3.22
CA ASN A 599 24.50 -3.40 -2.19
C ASN A 599 25.50 -4.51 -2.57
N ASN A 600 25.16 -5.38 -3.53
CA ASN A 600 26.11 -6.32 -4.11
C ASN A 600 27.00 -5.66 -5.18
N TRP A 601 26.45 -4.75 -5.99
CA TRP A 601 27.20 -4.08 -7.06
C TRP A 601 28.27 -3.13 -6.54
N ALA A 602 27.95 -2.37 -5.48
CA ALA A 602 28.80 -1.28 -5.00
C ALA A 602 28.99 -1.33 -3.48
N GLY A 603 28.89 -0.16 -2.84
CA GLY A 603 28.95 0.01 -1.39
C GLY A 603 27.56 0.23 -0.78
N PRO A 604 27.49 0.91 0.38
CA PRO A 604 26.22 1.23 1.05
C PRO A 604 25.23 1.91 0.11
N LYS A 605 24.08 1.28 -0.05
CA LYS A 605 22.92 1.78 -0.78
C LYS A 605 21.66 1.49 0.04
N TYR A 606 20.72 2.42 -0.01
CA TYR A 606 19.56 2.44 0.87
C TYR A 606 18.27 2.61 0.07
N LEU A 607 17.16 2.33 0.74
CA LEU A 607 15.84 2.66 0.23
C LEU A 607 15.19 3.77 1.05
N VAL A 608 14.75 4.83 0.38
CA VAL A 608 13.98 5.93 1.01
C VAL A 608 12.50 5.73 0.70
N ALA A 609 11.66 5.63 1.73
CA ALA A 609 10.22 5.49 1.55
C ALA A 609 9.63 6.74 0.88
N GLU A 610 8.84 6.53 -0.16
CA GLU A 610 8.31 7.60 -1.01
C GLU A 610 6.79 7.53 -1.18
N GLY A 611 6.19 8.69 -1.50
CA GLY A 611 4.78 8.80 -1.86
C GLY A 611 4.54 8.84 -3.38
N ASP A 612 5.35 9.60 -4.13
CA ASP A 612 5.21 9.86 -5.57
C ASP A 612 3.75 10.10 -6.00
N THR A 613 3.11 11.05 -5.32
CA THR A 613 1.69 11.35 -5.49
C THR A 613 1.47 12.85 -5.58
N TYR A 614 0.36 13.22 -6.23
CA TYR A 614 0.03 14.60 -6.59
C TYR A 614 -1.11 15.13 -5.74
N ALA A 615 -0.98 16.40 -5.30
CA ALA A 615 -1.93 17.09 -4.43
C ALA A 615 -2.31 16.29 -3.15
N LYS A 616 -2.80 16.97 -2.11
CA LYS A 616 -3.37 16.29 -0.94
C LYS A 616 -4.46 17.14 -0.34
N PHE A 617 -5.52 16.49 0.11
CA PHE A 617 -6.62 17.11 0.82
C PHE A 617 -6.93 16.32 2.11
N PRO A 618 -7.51 16.97 3.13
CA PRO A 618 -7.82 16.29 4.41
C PRO A 618 -8.82 15.14 4.32
N ASP A 619 -9.54 15.01 3.20
CA ASP A 619 -10.50 13.95 2.92
C ASP A 619 -9.95 12.82 2.01
N ASP A 620 -8.68 12.91 1.62
CA ASP A 620 -7.96 11.80 0.99
C ASP A 620 -7.68 10.69 2.01
N ASP A 621 -7.40 9.49 1.51
CA ASP A 621 -7.01 8.32 2.30
C ASP A 621 -5.50 8.09 2.15
N THR A 622 -4.67 9.05 2.59
CA THR A 622 -3.21 9.05 2.36
C THR A 622 -2.46 7.95 3.14
N TYR A 623 -2.79 7.72 4.42
CA TYR A 623 -2.10 6.73 5.27
C TYR A 623 -1.86 5.35 4.60
N PRO A 624 -2.88 4.68 4.02
CA PRO A 624 -2.72 3.33 3.46
C PRO A 624 -1.75 3.27 2.25
N HIS A 625 -1.57 4.37 1.53
CA HIS A 625 -0.68 4.45 0.37
C HIS A 625 0.77 4.78 0.73
N LEU A 626 1.02 5.15 1.98
CA LEU A 626 2.26 5.76 2.39
C LEU A 626 3.06 4.85 3.34
N MET A 627 4.36 4.76 3.05
CA MET A 627 5.37 4.29 3.99
C MET A 627 6.29 5.45 4.33
N VAL A 628 6.90 5.40 5.51
CA VAL A 628 7.68 6.54 6.04
C VAL A 628 9.07 6.12 6.50
N ASN A 629 9.93 7.11 6.60
CA ASN A 629 11.30 7.00 7.06
C ASN A 629 11.36 7.50 8.51
N TYR A 630 11.76 6.64 9.45
CA TYR A 630 12.12 7.09 10.79
C TYR A 630 13.61 7.41 10.80
N VAL A 631 13.95 8.69 10.68
CA VAL A 631 15.32 9.19 10.62
C VAL A 631 15.84 9.41 12.04
N LYS A 632 16.98 8.82 12.40
CA LYS A 632 17.58 8.97 13.72
C LYS A 632 18.06 10.40 13.90
N LEU A 633 17.28 11.18 14.64
CA LEU A 633 17.46 12.61 14.79
C LEU A 633 16.77 13.10 16.08
N ASN A 634 17.59 13.52 17.04
CA ASN A 634 17.10 13.93 18.37
C ASN A 634 16.28 15.22 18.34
N ARG A 635 16.57 16.12 17.39
CA ARG A 635 15.89 17.41 17.24
C ARG A 635 15.70 17.73 15.76
N LEU A 636 14.50 18.15 15.40
CA LEU A 636 14.23 18.75 14.10
C LEU A 636 15.00 20.09 13.96
N PRO A 637 15.83 20.27 12.92
CA PRO A 637 16.42 21.58 12.65
C PRO A 637 15.35 22.58 12.19
N GLY A 638 15.52 23.85 12.54
CA GLY A 638 14.72 24.93 11.96
C GLY A 638 15.06 25.14 10.50
N PHE A 639 14.17 25.75 9.71
CA PHE A 639 14.40 25.96 8.28
C PHE A 639 15.70 26.74 7.99
N ASP A 640 15.98 27.77 8.79
CA ASP A 640 17.16 28.64 8.63
C ASP A 640 18.45 28.05 9.21
N GLU A 641 18.34 26.92 9.90
CA GLU A 641 19.49 26.15 10.32
C GLU A 641 19.92 25.20 9.20
N THR A 642 21.13 24.65 9.31
CA THR A 642 21.54 23.60 8.38
C THR A 642 20.75 22.30 8.60
N TRP A 643 20.33 21.68 7.50
CA TRP A 643 19.70 20.35 7.49
C TRP A 643 20.72 19.22 7.34
N SER A 644 22.03 19.52 7.41
CA SER A 644 23.09 18.52 7.41
C SER A 644 22.87 17.38 8.42
N PRO A 645 22.26 17.56 9.62
CA PRO A 645 21.93 16.42 10.48
C PRO A 645 21.02 15.37 9.81
N ILE A 646 20.04 15.80 9.01
CA ILE A 646 19.13 14.91 8.27
C ILE A 646 19.93 14.19 7.17
N VAL A 647 20.62 14.95 6.33
CA VAL A 647 21.43 14.43 5.21
C VAL A 647 22.49 13.43 5.72
N LYS A 648 23.19 13.75 6.82
CA LYS A 648 24.20 12.86 7.41
C LYS A 648 23.60 11.57 7.96
N ALA A 649 22.47 11.65 8.66
CA ALA A 649 21.78 10.45 9.17
C ALA A 649 21.34 9.53 8.02
N MET A 650 20.75 10.09 6.96
CA MET A 650 20.38 9.31 5.78
C MET A 650 21.60 8.72 5.08
N ARG A 651 22.65 9.50 4.82
CA ARG A 651 23.91 9.03 4.20
C ARG A 651 24.60 7.92 5.00
N ALA A 652 24.41 7.90 6.32
CA ALA A 652 24.93 6.85 7.20
C ALA A 652 24.04 5.59 7.26
N GLY A 653 22.83 5.63 6.70
CA GLY A 653 21.83 4.57 6.87
C GLY A 653 21.19 4.55 8.26
N ASP A 654 21.27 5.65 9.02
CA ASP A 654 20.71 5.78 10.37
C ASP A 654 19.21 6.09 10.33
N PHE A 655 18.46 5.23 9.65
CA PHE A 655 17.01 5.30 9.56
C PHE A 655 16.43 3.92 9.25
N PHE A 656 15.11 3.78 9.41
CA PHE A 656 14.39 2.60 8.95
C PHE A 656 13.13 3.00 8.21
N VAL A 657 12.68 2.12 7.33
CA VAL A 657 11.42 2.28 6.60
C VAL A 657 10.36 1.41 7.24
N THR A 658 9.15 1.94 7.37
CA THR A 658 8.00 1.23 7.94
C THR A 658 6.68 1.69 7.33
N SER A 659 5.68 0.82 7.36
CA SER A 659 4.28 1.17 7.13
C SER A 659 3.60 1.79 8.37
N GLY A 660 4.18 1.66 9.58
CA GLY A 660 3.67 2.26 10.82
C GLY A 660 3.23 1.25 11.89
N GLU A 661 2.93 0.01 11.49
CA GLU A 661 2.46 -1.05 12.39
C GLU A 661 3.58 -1.85 13.04
N VAL A 662 4.77 -1.88 12.43
CA VAL A 662 5.98 -2.53 12.95
C VAL A 662 7.06 -1.46 13.08
N LEU A 663 7.60 -1.27 14.28
CA LEU A 663 8.50 -0.15 14.57
C LEU A 663 9.78 -0.65 15.24
N PHE A 664 10.93 -0.16 14.77
CA PHE A 664 12.20 -0.37 15.46
C PHE A 664 12.33 0.61 16.62
N ARG A 665 12.80 0.10 17.76
CA ARG A 665 13.32 0.89 18.88
C ARG A 665 14.84 1.01 18.79
N SER A 666 15.49 -0.07 18.40
CA SER A 666 16.94 -0.13 18.20
C SER A 666 17.30 -1.25 17.21
N PHE A 667 18.45 -1.08 16.53
CA PHE A 667 19.07 -2.10 15.71
C PHE A 667 20.58 -1.98 15.84
N ASP A 668 21.24 -3.09 16.17
CA ASP A 668 22.68 -3.16 16.39
C ASP A 668 23.25 -4.50 15.91
N LEU A 669 24.56 -4.49 15.63
CA LEU A 669 25.36 -5.69 15.37
C LEU A 669 26.43 -5.79 16.44
N GLU A 670 26.16 -6.56 17.49
CA GLU A 670 27.02 -6.72 18.67
C GLU A 670 28.16 -7.74 18.41
N GLY A 671 29.30 -7.51 19.05
CA GLY A 671 30.48 -8.39 19.01
C GLY A 671 31.56 -7.95 18.04
N SER A 672 32.65 -8.71 18.00
CA SER A 672 33.84 -8.44 17.17
C SER A 672 34.31 -9.70 16.44
N GLY A 673 35.02 -9.54 15.32
CA GLY A 673 35.48 -10.66 14.50
C GLY A 673 34.35 -11.25 13.64
N GLY A 674 34.52 -12.52 13.25
CA GLY A 674 33.63 -13.23 12.32
C GLY A 674 32.31 -13.73 12.92
N GLN A 675 32.19 -13.82 14.24
CA GLN A 675 30.96 -14.24 14.91
C GLN A 675 30.35 -13.04 15.63
N ARG A 676 29.17 -12.61 15.19
CA ARG A 676 28.46 -11.44 15.72
C ARG A 676 27.03 -11.82 16.11
N THR A 677 26.34 -10.90 16.77
CA THR A 677 24.92 -11.06 17.11
C THR A 677 24.13 -9.88 16.56
N ILE A 678 23.14 -10.16 15.71
CA ILE A 678 22.17 -9.16 15.29
C ILE A 678 21.20 -8.94 16.44
N VAL A 679 21.03 -7.69 16.85
CA VAL A 679 20.11 -7.27 17.90
C VAL A 679 19.11 -6.29 17.32
N ALA A 680 17.82 -6.64 17.39
CA ALA A 680 16.74 -5.78 16.93
C ALA A 680 15.66 -5.72 18.00
N GLU A 681 15.34 -4.53 18.49
CA GLU A 681 14.21 -4.31 19.39
C GLU A 681 13.05 -3.73 18.59
N LEU A 682 11.94 -4.45 18.58
CA LEU A 682 10.75 -4.12 17.81
C LEU A 682 9.54 -3.97 18.73
N GLU A 683 8.58 -3.15 18.29
CA GLU A 683 7.19 -3.20 18.73
C GLU A 683 6.27 -3.30 17.52
N TRP A 684 5.08 -3.88 17.70
CA TRP A 684 4.12 -4.07 16.61
C TRP A 684 2.67 -4.10 17.10
N THR A 685 1.71 -3.90 16.19
CA THR A 685 0.27 -3.90 16.51
C THR A 685 -0.46 -5.18 16.07
N PHE A 686 -0.30 -5.61 14.82
CA PHE A 686 -0.85 -6.89 14.34
C PHE A 686 0.03 -8.08 14.76
N PRO A 687 -0.53 -9.31 14.85
CA PRO A 687 0.28 -10.50 15.10
C PRO A 687 1.44 -10.62 14.10
N LEU A 688 2.67 -10.82 14.58
CA LEU A 688 3.83 -10.97 13.69
C LEU A 688 3.81 -12.29 12.93
N GLU A 689 4.29 -12.26 11.70
CA GLU A 689 4.42 -13.45 10.85
C GLU A 689 5.85 -14.00 10.90
N PHE A 690 6.83 -13.18 10.50
CA PHE A 690 8.23 -13.57 10.48
C PHE A 690 9.16 -12.36 10.65
N VAL A 691 10.37 -12.65 11.14
CA VAL A 691 11.52 -11.76 11.00
C VAL A 691 12.50 -12.39 10.04
N GLU A 692 13.32 -11.58 9.37
CA GLU A 692 14.31 -12.08 8.44
C GLU A 692 15.64 -11.33 8.54
N VAL A 693 16.70 -12.08 8.26
CA VAL A 693 18.05 -11.55 8.03
C VAL A 693 18.38 -11.84 6.58
N VAL A 694 18.79 -10.82 5.84
CA VAL A 694 19.23 -10.91 4.45
C VAL A 694 20.67 -10.40 4.38
N TRP A 695 21.53 -11.06 3.62
CA TRP A 695 22.94 -10.66 3.48
C TRP A 695 23.46 -10.94 2.08
N GLY A 696 24.55 -10.28 1.72
CA GLY A 696 25.24 -10.53 0.46
C GLY A 696 26.76 -10.58 0.61
N ASP A 697 27.40 -11.30 -0.31
CA ASP A 697 28.86 -11.41 -0.43
C ASP A 697 29.44 -10.49 -1.54
N GLY A 698 28.58 -9.73 -2.22
CA GLY A 698 28.92 -8.92 -3.39
C GLY A 698 28.64 -9.60 -4.72
N GLN A 699 28.13 -10.83 -4.73
CA GLN A 699 27.72 -11.56 -5.92
C GLN A 699 26.36 -12.22 -5.74
N LYS A 700 26.11 -12.81 -4.56
CA LYS A 700 24.88 -13.51 -4.22
C LYS A 700 24.25 -12.90 -2.97
N THR A 701 22.93 -12.97 -2.93
CA THR A 701 22.12 -12.62 -1.76
C THR A 701 21.51 -13.88 -1.18
N ASP A 702 21.69 -14.08 0.11
CA ASP A 702 21.06 -15.15 0.88
C ASP A 702 20.13 -14.56 1.94
N ARG A 703 19.28 -15.41 2.52
CA ARG A 703 18.38 -15.02 3.59
C ARG A 703 18.11 -16.14 4.59
N LYS A 704 17.74 -15.74 5.79
CA LYS A 704 17.18 -16.60 6.83
C LYS A 704 15.87 -16.00 7.32
N ILE A 705 14.77 -16.71 7.10
CA ILE A 705 13.44 -16.36 7.60
C ILE A 705 13.21 -17.13 8.90
N ILE A 706 12.76 -16.43 9.92
CA ILE A 706 12.44 -16.98 11.24
C ILE A 706 10.96 -16.72 11.49
N SER A 707 10.17 -17.79 11.51
CA SER A 707 8.76 -17.69 11.90
C SER A 707 8.65 -17.19 13.33
N VAL A 708 7.79 -16.19 13.55
CA VAL A 708 7.48 -15.64 14.86
C VAL A 708 5.97 -15.59 15.09
N THR A 709 5.22 -16.48 14.43
CA THR A 709 3.75 -16.61 14.51
C THR A 709 3.23 -16.85 15.94
N GLY A 710 4.11 -17.19 16.88
CA GLY A 710 3.79 -17.31 18.31
C GLY A 710 3.74 -15.99 19.09
N GLN A 711 4.18 -14.88 18.48
CA GLN A 711 4.18 -13.57 19.14
C GLN A 711 2.77 -12.97 19.18
N PRO A 712 2.32 -12.42 20.34
CA PRO A 712 0.99 -11.82 20.44
C PRO A 712 0.91 -10.49 19.67
N PRO A 713 -0.30 -10.03 19.28
CA PRO A 713 -0.50 -8.66 18.80
C PRO A 713 -0.17 -7.63 19.90
N PHE A 714 0.02 -6.36 19.51
CA PHE A 714 0.39 -5.26 20.42
C PHE A 714 1.63 -5.59 21.28
N GLY A 715 2.59 -6.29 20.71
CA GLY A 715 3.76 -6.83 21.39
C GLY A 715 5.02 -5.99 21.22
N SER A 716 6.04 -6.32 22.01
CA SER A 716 7.41 -5.89 21.79
C SER A 716 8.38 -7.02 22.10
N HIS A 717 9.51 -7.07 21.40
CA HIS A 717 10.52 -8.09 21.62
C HIS A 717 11.91 -7.65 21.15
N ARG A 718 12.93 -8.08 21.90
CA ARG A 718 14.34 -7.90 21.56
C ARG A 718 14.89 -9.19 20.97
N PHE A 719 14.96 -9.25 19.65
CA PHE A 719 15.54 -10.36 18.91
C PHE A 719 17.07 -10.36 19.06
N ARG A 720 17.66 -11.53 19.30
CA ARG A 720 19.11 -11.76 19.34
C ARG A 720 19.43 -12.95 18.44
N ILE A 721 20.03 -12.71 17.28
CA ILE A 721 20.27 -13.73 16.26
C ILE A 721 21.78 -13.87 16.06
N PRO A 722 22.39 -15.01 16.45
CA PRO A 722 23.78 -15.31 16.11
C PRO A 722 23.99 -15.29 14.59
N PHE A 723 25.06 -14.64 14.15
CA PHE A 723 25.35 -14.42 12.74
C PHE A 723 26.85 -14.49 12.45
N ASP A 724 27.22 -15.37 11.54
CA ASP A 724 28.59 -15.46 11.02
C ASP A 724 28.77 -14.45 9.89
N THR A 725 29.68 -13.50 10.04
CA THR A 725 29.99 -12.47 9.04
C THR A 725 31.06 -12.90 8.03
N THR A 726 31.64 -14.10 8.17
CA THR A 726 32.73 -14.57 7.32
C THR A 726 32.34 -14.59 5.85
N GLY A 727 33.11 -13.87 5.01
CA GLY A 727 32.87 -13.76 3.57
C GLY A 727 31.70 -12.86 3.17
N LYS A 728 31.02 -12.20 4.11
CA LYS A 728 29.84 -11.35 3.86
C LYS A 728 30.23 -9.88 3.82
N LYS A 729 29.59 -9.10 2.96
CA LYS A 729 29.84 -7.66 2.79
C LYS A 729 28.81 -6.78 3.45
N TRP A 730 27.56 -7.21 3.49
CA TRP A 730 26.46 -6.43 4.06
C TRP A 730 25.38 -7.35 4.62
N LEU A 731 24.56 -6.84 5.53
CA LEU A 731 23.34 -7.49 6.00
C LEU A 731 22.23 -6.47 6.27
N ARG A 732 20.98 -6.90 6.20
CA ARG A 732 19.81 -6.14 6.67
C ARG A 732 18.86 -7.04 7.45
N PHE A 733 18.04 -6.42 8.29
CA PHE A 733 17.02 -7.09 9.07
C PHE A 733 15.66 -6.47 8.79
N ALA A 734 14.62 -7.31 8.71
CA ALA A 734 13.25 -6.87 8.51
C ALA A 734 12.26 -7.72 9.33
N ALA A 735 11.07 -7.17 9.56
CA ALA A 735 9.99 -7.84 10.25
C ALA A 735 8.66 -7.55 9.54
N TRP A 736 7.80 -8.57 9.47
CA TRP A 736 6.53 -8.54 8.75
C TRP A 736 5.42 -9.15 9.58
N ASP A 737 4.25 -8.52 9.54
CA ASP A 737 3.07 -8.95 10.28
C ASP A 737 2.05 -9.71 9.41
N SER A 738 0.99 -10.20 10.06
CA SER A 738 -0.06 -10.97 9.39
C SER A 738 -0.85 -10.18 8.34
N ALA A 739 -0.91 -8.86 8.43
CA ALA A 739 -1.56 -8.00 7.44
C ALA A 739 -0.63 -7.62 6.27
N GLY A 740 0.63 -8.06 6.32
CA GLY A 740 1.65 -7.75 5.33
C GLY A 740 2.32 -6.40 5.55
N ASN A 741 2.04 -5.74 6.68
CA ASN A 741 2.75 -4.55 7.09
C ASN A 741 4.16 -4.93 7.55
N GLY A 742 5.10 -4.00 7.52
CA GLY A 742 6.46 -4.33 7.91
C GLY A 742 7.38 -3.15 8.03
N ALA A 743 8.57 -3.46 8.53
CA ALA A 743 9.67 -2.52 8.63
C ALA A 743 10.99 -3.21 8.32
N PHE A 744 11.92 -2.45 7.76
CA PHE A 744 13.29 -2.90 7.57
C PHE A 744 14.29 -1.82 7.96
N TRP A 745 15.37 -2.23 8.61
CA TRP A 745 16.53 -1.39 8.84
C TRP A 745 17.40 -1.36 7.59
N GLN A 746 18.02 -0.21 7.30
CA GLN A 746 18.89 -0.06 6.14
C GLN A 746 20.10 -1.02 6.21
N PRO A 747 20.63 -1.51 5.07
CA PRO A 747 21.77 -2.41 5.07
C PRO A 747 22.99 -1.89 5.86
N VAL A 748 23.51 -2.72 6.76
CA VAL A 748 24.77 -2.48 7.47
C VAL A 748 25.91 -3.15 6.70
N HIS A 749 26.90 -2.37 6.32
CA HIS A 749 28.12 -2.88 5.67
C HIS A 749 29.11 -3.40 6.70
N LEU A 750 29.55 -4.63 6.48
CA LEU A 750 30.48 -5.36 7.31
C LEU A 750 31.89 -4.94 6.91
N ARG A 751 32.47 -4.02 7.69
CA ARG A 751 33.88 -3.64 7.52
C ARG A 751 34.76 -4.88 7.72
N LYS A 752 35.79 -5.02 6.88
CA LYS A 752 36.88 -5.97 7.10
C LYS A 752 37.63 -5.64 8.38
#